data_AF-A0A1C4N0E7-F1
#
_entry.id   AF-A0A1C4N0E7-F1
#
_cell.length_a   1.000
_cell.length_b   1.000
_cell.length_c   1.000
_cell.angle_alpha   90.00
_cell.angle_beta   90.00
_cell.angle_gamma   90.00
#
_symmetry.space_group_name_H-M   'P 1'
#
loop_
_entity.id
_entity.type
_entity.pdbx_description
1 polymer ?
#
loop_
_entity_poly.entity_id
_entity_poly.type
_entity_poly.pdbx_seq_one_letter_code
_entity_poly.pdbx_strand_id
1 'polypeptide(L)'
;MAADNWEHIINLMTGFTLAERSAIEGSKGAGGIPWLDVEIKSVGMSLHAESTAHGDGMGFDIQFYSGTGTDVGKYQATVTFKDQTDGRQYWKRSAAALADLVASPYKTAGVTSGTDVGGDPTPDAGVDLTSFSTLAKSFDKAGVFFTNHAETLKQWAESLGDENAAWKGQAAGVFWHLINDLHDKYDNYTSELIPPGFSPANTSVSTGYVSTTKHGDSVIGAEVALHTALQSMNDSLSKYMNQTGTPISVTHPDGSSTSDIVSGDTREVLYKVMTEITDWVSVHNAPGVVGYMAPNPYGGYMGNPTAPIQSYTTNANYSDATTWGNLKDTSTWSGAANEAVKRWQTNIETNLDTPARADVTTLQQSWSRVLDPNWDTTFAFEDTDTTSLAQDLQQEKADIQQDKANDEQNNLNNSLNGLGDNLNGLGNNLNGLGNNLNGLGDNLNNFGDGLNNGLNGFGDSLNNGLNGLGDNLNNFSTGLDNGLNGFGDSISNGLGGLNGLGGPGGGGPLTGLNGDSSLLTPNGPLPTPGSGDFFTNPGPGATGVRNADGSVTTQNADGSVTTQFPDGSSTTVNPDGTITTHNADGTTTTSQLGPGQTLTNPDGSTTTVSGNGEITTHFPDGSTVTQNADGSLTTTNADGSTSTHFPNGTVE
;
A
#
# COMPACT_ATOMS: atom_id res chain seq x y z
N MET A 1 -8.91 1.61 18.87
CA MET A 1 -8.39 1.92 20.21
C MET A 1 -9.47 2.62 21.02
N ALA A 2 -9.65 2.24 22.28
CA ALA A 2 -10.70 2.75 23.19
C ALA A 2 -10.21 3.97 24.00
N ALA A 3 -10.00 5.12 23.35
CA ALA A 3 -9.58 6.34 24.04
C ALA A 3 -10.19 7.59 23.37
N ASP A 4 -11.49 7.82 23.60
CA ASP A 4 -12.16 9.03 23.11
C ASP A 4 -11.94 10.24 24.03
N ASN A 5 -11.41 10.02 25.23
CA ASN A 5 -11.40 10.95 26.35
C ASN A 5 -9.98 11.45 26.66
N TRP A 6 -9.82 12.75 26.95
CA TRP A 6 -8.54 13.42 27.21
C TRP A 6 -7.66 12.71 28.24
N GLU A 7 -8.22 12.23 29.35
CA GLU A 7 -7.49 11.50 30.39
C GLU A 7 -6.86 10.20 29.89
N HIS A 8 -7.55 9.49 28.99
CA HIS A 8 -7.05 8.25 28.40
C HIS A 8 -6.04 8.54 27.29
N ILE A 9 -6.26 9.60 26.51
CA ILE A 9 -5.30 10.04 25.50
C ILE A 9 -4.00 10.50 26.16
N ILE A 10 -4.06 11.30 27.23
CA ILE A 10 -2.86 11.70 27.98
C ILE A 10 -2.14 10.48 28.52
N ASN A 11 -2.87 9.51 29.09
CA ASN A 11 -2.25 8.29 29.57
C ASN A 11 -1.55 7.51 28.45
N LEU A 12 -2.22 7.31 27.32
CA LEU A 12 -1.67 6.62 26.16
C LEU A 12 -0.41 7.31 25.61
N MET A 13 -0.45 8.64 25.51
CA MET A 13 0.58 9.44 24.85
C MET A 13 1.78 9.74 25.73
N THR A 14 1.64 9.66 27.05
CA THR A 14 2.65 10.17 28.01
C THR A 14 2.95 9.21 29.17
N GLY A 15 2.09 8.21 29.40
CA GLY A 15 2.12 7.34 30.57
C GLY A 15 1.54 7.95 31.85
N PHE A 16 1.26 9.27 31.88
CA PHE A 16 0.71 9.93 33.07
C PHE A 16 -0.73 9.50 33.35
N THR A 17 -1.07 9.34 34.62
CA THR A 17 -2.44 9.00 35.03
C THR A 17 -3.19 10.23 35.56
N LEU A 18 -4.28 10.58 34.89
CA LEU A 18 -5.21 11.60 35.36
C LEU A 18 -6.33 10.96 36.19
N ALA A 19 -7.02 11.78 37.00
CA ALA A 19 -8.26 11.35 37.63
C ALA A 19 -9.35 11.21 36.57
N GLU A 20 -10.14 10.13 36.66
CA GLU A 20 -11.29 9.93 35.78
C GLU A 20 -12.29 11.07 35.95
N ARG A 21 -12.71 11.69 34.83
CA ARG A 21 -13.68 12.81 34.87
C ARG A 21 -14.97 12.41 35.61
N SER A 22 -15.42 11.17 35.44
CA SER A 22 -16.61 10.62 36.07
C SER A 22 -16.51 10.57 37.61
N ALA A 23 -15.31 10.41 38.16
CA ALA A 23 -15.08 10.46 39.61
C ALA A 23 -15.15 11.90 40.14
N ILE A 24 -14.66 12.88 39.36
CA ILE A 24 -14.74 14.30 39.68
C ILE A 24 -16.20 14.77 39.64
N GLU A 25 -16.92 14.43 38.57
CA GLU A 25 -18.36 14.71 38.40
C GLU A 25 -19.21 14.04 39.50
N GLY A 26 -18.83 12.81 39.90
CA GLY A 26 -19.50 12.04 40.93
C GLY A 26 -19.28 12.54 42.37
N SER A 27 -18.38 13.52 42.57
CA SER A 27 -18.07 14.09 43.89
C SER A 27 -19.25 14.89 44.45
N LYS A 28 -19.82 14.43 45.56
CA LYS A 28 -21.04 15.00 46.16
C LYS A 28 -20.80 15.55 47.56
N GLY A 29 -21.55 16.59 47.91
CA GLY A 29 -21.72 17.06 49.28
C GLY A 29 -22.40 16.02 50.18
N ALA A 30 -22.37 16.27 51.49
CA ALA A 30 -23.15 15.53 52.47
C ALA A 30 -24.66 15.49 52.13
N GLY A 31 -25.19 16.53 51.46
CA GLY A 31 -26.57 16.58 50.96
C GLY A 31 -26.83 15.82 49.65
N GLY A 32 -25.82 15.18 49.05
CA GLY A 32 -25.94 14.47 47.77
C GLY A 32 -25.92 15.37 46.53
N ILE A 33 -25.72 16.68 46.71
CA ILE A 33 -25.61 17.66 45.63
C ILE A 33 -24.18 17.62 45.06
N PRO A 34 -23.97 17.65 43.73
CA PRO A 34 -22.63 17.70 43.16
C PRO A 34 -21.84 18.92 43.67
N TRP A 35 -20.59 18.69 44.04
CA TRP A 35 -19.58 19.70 44.39
C TRP A 35 -19.89 20.67 45.54
N LEU A 36 -21.08 20.66 46.13
CA LEU A 36 -21.45 21.56 47.23
C LEU A 36 -22.38 20.90 48.25
N ASP A 37 -22.41 21.54 49.42
CA ASP A 37 -23.43 21.41 50.44
C ASP A 37 -24.23 22.71 50.52
N VAL A 38 -25.54 22.61 50.79
CA VAL A 38 -26.39 23.78 51.00
C VAL A 38 -27.26 23.59 52.24
N GLU A 39 -27.26 24.60 53.11
CA GLU A 39 -28.17 24.68 54.26
C GLU A 39 -29.06 25.92 54.12
N ILE A 40 -30.38 25.71 54.09
CA ILE A 40 -31.36 26.79 53.94
C ILE A 40 -32.07 27.02 55.28
N LYS A 41 -31.95 28.24 55.81
CA LYS A 41 -32.58 28.65 57.08
C LYS A 41 -33.43 29.89 56.89
N SER A 42 -34.56 29.97 57.59
CA SER A 42 -35.30 31.23 57.67
C SER A 42 -34.53 32.23 58.53
N VAL A 43 -34.50 33.48 58.10
CA VAL A 43 -33.83 34.59 58.80
C VAL A 43 -34.80 35.74 59.01
N GLY A 44 -34.45 36.67 59.90
CA GLY A 44 -35.28 37.83 60.22
C GLY A 44 -35.63 38.66 58.99
N MET A 45 -36.90 39.02 58.84
CA MET A 45 -37.39 39.79 57.71
C MET A 45 -36.79 41.21 57.68
N SER A 46 -36.38 41.66 56.49
CA SER A 46 -35.96 43.03 56.19
C SER A 46 -36.23 43.32 54.70
N LEU A 47 -35.94 44.53 54.20
CA LEU A 47 -36.00 44.84 52.76
C LEU A 47 -34.65 44.62 52.06
N HIS A 48 -33.60 44.30 52.81
CA HIS A 48 -32.25 44.12 52.29
C HIS A 48 -31.90 42.64 52.35
N ALA A 49 -31.65 42.02 51.20
CA ALA A 49 -31.03 40.71 51.10
C ALA A 49 -29.55 40.90 50.79
N GLU A 50 -28.69 40.28 51.58
CA GLU A 50 -27.25 40.34 51.42
C GLU A 50 -26.72 38.99 50.95
N SER A 51 -25.78 39.03 50.01
CA SER A 51 -25.01 37.86 49.58
C SER A 51 -23.54 38.13 49.79
N THR A 52 -22.83 37.19 50.40
CA THR A 52 -21.40 37.33 50.73
C THR A 52 -20.67 36.03 50.41
N ALA A 53 -19.60 36.12 49.62
CA ALA A 53 -18.69 35.00 49.43
C ALA A 53 -17.93 34.70 50.73
N HIS A 54 -17.73 33.43 51.05
CA HIS A 54 -16.94 33.02 52.21
C HIS A 54 -15.49 33.50 52.02
N GLY A 55 -14.81 33.92 53.10
CA GLY A 55 -13.49 34.55 53.03
C GLY A 55 -12.35 33.64 52.51
N ASP A 56 -12.57 32.33 52.50
CA ASP A 56 -11.69 31.32 51.91
C ASP A 56 -12.05 31.00 50.42
N GLY A 57 -13.13 31.59 49.93
CA GLY A 57 -13.75 31.36 48.63
C GLY A 57 -14.31 29.94 48.44
N MET A 58 -14.60 29.24 49.54
CA MET A 58 -15.17 27.88 49.55
C MET A 58 -16.69 27.88 49.78
N GLY A 59 -17.38 28.93 49.35
CA GLY A 59 -18.82 29.01 49.52
C GLY A 59 -19.38 30.41 49.49
N PHE A 60 -20.69 30.50 49.73
CA PHE A 60 -21.48 31.72 49.74
C PHE A 60 -22.55 31.67 50.82
N ASP A 61 -22.80 32.79 51.48
CA ASP A 61 -24.05 33.04 52.19
C ASP A 61 -24.94 33.89 51.28
N ILE A 62 -26.08 33.35 50.83
CA ILE A 62 -26.98 34.01 49.88
C ILE A 62 -28.34 34.20 50.56
N GLN A 63 -28.72 35.45 50.83
CA GLN A 63 -30.07 35.74 51.32
C GLN A 63 -31.03 35.97 50.16
N PHE A 64 -32.24 35.43 50.29
CA PHE A 64 -33.31 35.56 49.30
C PHE A 64 -34.68 35.53 49.99
N TYR A 65 -35.71 35.83 49.22
CA TYR A 65 -37.11 35.77 49.65
C TYR A 65 -37.82 34.64 48.91
N SER A 66 -38.76 33.98 49.59
CA SER A 66 -39.60 32.94 49.00
C SER A 66 -41.02 32.99 49.57
N GLY A 67 -42.01 32.65 48.75
CA GLY A 67 -43.44 32.81 49.05
C GLY A 67 -44.10 33.87 48.15
N THR A 68 -45.39 34.12 48.35
CA THR A 68 -46.18 35.01 47.50
C THR A 68 -47.04 35.98 48.30
N GLY A 69 -47.23 37.18 47.78
CA GLY A 69 -48.05 38.20 48.43
C GLY A 69 -47.54 38.49 49.85
N THR A 70 -48.45 38.53 50.81
CA THR A 70 -48.13 38.78 52.23
C THR A 70 -47.48 37.60 52.94
N ASP A 71 -47.43 36.42 52.32
CA ASP A 71 -46.86 35.19 52.89
C ASP A 71 -45.37 35.01 52.50
N VAL A 72 -44.73 36.08 52.05
CA VAL A 72 -43.29 36.08 51.73
C VAL A 72 -42.45 35.95 53.00
N GLY A 73 -41.44 35.08 52.97
CA GLY A 73 -40.44 34.87 54.01
C GLY A 73 -39.03 35.16 53.51
N LYS A 74 -38.12 35.54 54.40
CA LYS A 74 -36.70 35.70 54.10
C LYS A 74 -35.90 34.47 54.56
N TYR A 75 -34.97 34.04 53.73
CA TYR A 75 -34.15 32.85 53.93
C TYR A 75 -32.68 33.15 53.62
N GLN A 76 -31.78 32.37 54.20
CA GLN A 76 -30.36 32.34 53.86
C GLN A 76 -30.00 30.92 53.44
N ALA A 77 -29.45 30.79 52.24
CA ALA A 77 -28.72 29.60 51.82
C ALA A 77 -27.24 29.77 52.17
N THR A 78 -26.73 28.90 53.03
CA THR A 78 -25.30 28.75 53.30
C THR A 78 -24.79 27.65 52.38
N VAL A 79 -24.09 28.03 51.32
CA VAL A 79 -23.50 27.13 50.32
C VAL A 79 -22.04 26.91 50.69
N THR A 80 -21.61 25.66 50.80
CA THR A 80 -20.21 25.29 51.08
C THR A 80 -19.71 24.38 49.98
N PHE A 81 -18.61 24.75 49.33
CA PHE A 81 -17.99 23.95 48.28
C PHE A 81 -17.24 22.77 48.86
N LYS A 82 -17.32 21.64 48.17
CA LYS A 82 -16.51 20.46 48.46
C LYS A 82 -15.10 20.68 47.92
N ASP A 83 -14.13 20.01 48.53
CA ASP A 83 -12.79 20.01 47.95
C ASP A 83 -12.81 19.27 46.60
N GLN A 84 -12.51 20.01 45.55
CA GLN A 84 -12.36 19.52 44.18
C GLN A 84 -10.89 19.46 43.79
N THR A 85 -10.01 18.98 44.68
CA THR A 85 -8.56 18.90 44.39
C THR A 85 -8.30 18.14 43.09
N ASP A 86 -8.95 17.01 42.86
CA ASP A 86 -8.78 16.24 41.62
C ASP A 86 -9.20 17.03 40.37
N GLY A 87 -10.33 17.75 40.43
CA GLY A 87 -10.76 18.65 39.36
C GLY A 87 -9.78 19.81 39.10
N ARG A 88 -9.16 20.35 40.15
CA ARG A 88 -8.12 21.40 40.02
C ARG A 88 -6.79 20.86 39.50
N GLN A 89 -6.46 19.60 39.82
CA GLN A 89 -5.20 18.97 39.39
C GLN A 89 -5.30 18.36 37.99
N TYR A 90 -6.52 18.12 37.47
CA TYR A 90 -6.77 17.51 36.17
C TYR A 90 -5.92 18.12 35.06
N TRP A 91 -6.02 19.43 34.85
CA TRP A 91 -5.26 20.16 33.82
C TRP A 91 -3.81 20.43 34.20
N LYS A 92 -3.49 20.54 35.50
CA LYS A 92 -2.10 20.73 35.97
C LYS A 92 -1.24 19.50 35.71
N ARG A 93 -1.79 18.30 35.94
CA ARG A 93 -1.13 17.03 35.59
C ARG A 93 -0.96 16.89 34.08
N SER A 94 -1.98 17.24 33.28
CA SER A 94 -1.84 17.28 31.82
C SER A 94 -0.71 18.22 31.38
N ALA A 95 -0.59 19.40 32.01
CA ALA A 95 0.44 20.37 31.67
C ALA A 95 1.84 19.85 31.99
N ALA A 96 2.03 19.18 33.15
CA ALA A 96 3.30 18.55 33.50
C ALA A 96 3.65 17.43 32.50
N ALA A 97 2.71 16.54 32.20
CA ALA A 97 2.91 15.41 31.29
C ALA A 97 3.34 15.85 29.88
N LEU A 98 2.72 16.91 29.34
CA LEU A 98 3.01 17.41 28.01
C LEU A 98 4.29 18.27 27.96
N ALA A 99 4.55 19.07 29.00
CA ALA A 99 5.73 19.95 29.05
C ALA A 99 7.04 19.15 28.95
N ASP A 100 7.14 18.03 29.65
CA ASP A 100 8.33 17.17 29.68
C ASP A 100 8.61 16.45 28.35
N LEU A 101 7.61 16.35 27.47
CA LEU A 101 7.75 15.73 26.14
C LEU A 101 7.87 16.75 25.01
N VAL A 102 7.26 17.93 25.14
CA VAL A 102 7.35 18.99 24.12
C VAL A 102 8.69 19.72 24.18
N ALA A 103 9.31 19.78 25.35
CA ALA A 103 10.61 20.38 25.57
C ALA A 103 11.55 19.44 26.35
N SER A 104 12.83 19.81 26.45
CA SER A 104 13.81 19.08 27.26
C SER A 104 13.24 18.82 28.67
N PRO A 105 13.17 17.56 29.12
CA PRO A 105 14.05 16.45 28.72
C PRO A 105 13.54 15.53 27.59
N TYR A 106 12.41 15.81 26.94
CA TYR A 106 11.77 14.97 25.90
C TYR A 106 11.39 13.56 26.37
N LYS A 107 11.05 13.42 27.65
CA LYS A 107 10.67 12.14 28.25
C LYS A 107 9.87 12.32 29.53
N THR A 108 9.00 11.37 29.79
CA THR A 108 8.33 11.17 31.08
C THR A 108 8.88 9.95 31.83
N ALA A 109 9.52 9.01 31.12
CA ALA A 109 10.10 7.81 31.72
C ALA A 109 11.19 8.16 32.76
N GLY A 110 10.94 7.78 34.01
CA GLY A 110 11.84 8.03 35.14
C GLY A 110 12.00 9.50 35.51
N VAL A 111 11.14 10.38 34.98
CA VAL A 111 11.03 11.78 35.39
C VAL A 111 9.94 11.85 36.46
N THR A 112 10.29 12.42 37.60
CA THR A 112 9.30 12.74 38.64
C THR A 112 8.91 14.19 38.46
N SER A 113 7.62 14.47 38.23
CA SER A 113 7.15 15.84 38.25
C SER A 113 7.39 16.37 39.66
N GLY A 114 8.27 17.36 39.79
CA GLY A 114 8.78 17.84 41.08
C GLY A 114 7.75 18.59 41.94
N THR A 115 6.48 18.21 41.89
CA THR A 115 5.33 18.95 42.42
C THR A 115 4.30 17.99 43.02
N ASP A 116 3.56 18.47 44.04
CA ASP A 116 2.49 17.75 44.76
C ASP A 116 1.26 17.35 43.90
N VAL A 117 1.39 17.36 42.57
CA VAL A 117 0.33 16.99 41.62
C VAL A 117 0.13 15.48 41.57
N GLY A 118 1.21 14.67 41.58
CA GLY A 118 1.16 13.21 41.43
C GLY A 118 0.71 12.75 40.04
N GLY A 119 0.64 11.43 39.83
CA GLY A 119 0.24 10.83 38.54
C GLY A 119 1.39 10.51 37.60
N ASP A 120 2.64 10.61 38.06
CA ASP A 120 3.84 10.25 37.30
C ASP A 120 3.78 8.79 36.82
N PRO A 121 4.25 8.51 35.59
CA PRO A 121 4.30 7.16 35.07
C PRO A 121 5.30 6.31 35.84
N THR A 122 5.04 5.01 35.89
CA THR A 122 6.11 4.05 36.20
C THR A 122 7.20 4.12 35.12
N PRO A 123 8.45 3.73 35.42
CA PRO A 123 9.52 3.73 34.42
C PRO A 123 9.18 3.01 33.11
N ASP A 124 8.38 1.93 33.19
CA ASP A 124 7.98 1.12 32.03
C ASP A 124 6.78 1.68 31.27
N ALA A 125 6.00 2.57 31.89
CA ALA A 125 4.84 3.20 31.27
C ALA A 125 5.16 4.58 30.66
N GLY A 126 6.29 5.18 31.06
CA GLY A 126 6.69 6.49 30.57
C GLY A 126 7.23 6.44 29.14
N VAL A 127 7.20 7.59 28.48
CA VAL A 127 7.69 7.78 27.11
C VAL A 127 9.08 8.40 27.14
N ASP A 128 9.96 7.98 26.23
CA ASP A 128 11.27 8.58 25.99
C ASP A 128 11.49 8.78 24.49
N LEU A 129 11.40 10.02 24.01
CA LEU A 129 11.54 10.32 22.58
C LEU A 129 12.97 10.07 22.06
N THR A 130 13.97 10.05 22.95
CA THR A 130 15.36 9.77 22.54
C THR A 130 15.57 8.30 22.13
N SER A 131 14.63 7.42 22.47
CA SER A 131 14.65 6.01 22.08
C SER A 131 14.53 5.82 20.56
N PHE A 132 13.77 6.68 19.86
CA PHE A 132 13.65 6.66 18.40
C PHE A 132 15.01 6.89 17.74
N SER A 133 15.78 7.87 18.22
CA SER A 133 17.14 8.12 17.76
C SER A 133 18.10 6.96 18.05
N THR A 134 17.90 6.24 19.16
CA THR A 134 18.68 5.05 19.50
C THR A 134 18.39 3.90 18.54
N LEU A 135 17.12 3.70 18.19
CA LEU A 135 16.71 2.71 17.21
C LEU A 135 17.20 3.08 15.80
N ALA A 136 17.06 4.33 15.37
CA ALA A 136 17.55 4.81 14.07
C ALA A 136 19.07 4.59 13.91
N LYS A 137 19.87 4.89 14.95
CA LYS A 137 21.31 4.60 14.98
C LYS A 137 21.64 3.11 14.81
N SER A 138 20.72 2.22 15.19
CA SER A 138 20.92 0.78 15.02
C SER A 138 20.75 0.35 13.56
N PHE A 139 19.79 0.94 12.84
CA PHE A 139 19.67 0.78 11.39
C PHE A 139 20.90 1.35 10.66
N ASP A 140 21.40 2.52 11.07
CA ASP A 140 22.60 3.09 10.48
C ASP A 140 23.84 2.20 10.67
N LYS A 141 23.98 1.59 11.85
CA LYS A 141 25.03 0.58 12.09
C LYS A 141 24.87 -0.65 11.19
N ALA A 142 23.64 -1.10 10.97
CA ALA A 142 23.36 -2.21 10.04
C ALA A 142 23.70 -1.84 8.60
N GLY A 143 23.35 -0.63 8.15
CA GLY A 143 23.72 -0.12 6.83
C GLY A 143 25.23 -0.12 6.62
N VAL A 144 25.99 0.45 7.57
CA VAL A 144 27.45 0.42 7.54
C VAL A 144 28.01 -1.01 7.54
N PHE A 145 27.40 -1.92 8.30
CA PHE A 145 27.79 -3.32 8.32
C PHE A 145 27.63 -3.97 6.94
N PHE A 146 26.45 -3.90 6.34
CA PHE A 146 26.18 -4.53 5.04
C PHE A 146 27.02 -3.91 3.93
N THR A 147 27.14 -2.58 3.86
CA THR A 147 27.98 -1.92 2.85
C THR A 147 29.43 -2.39 2.90
N ASN A 148 30.03 -2.42 4.10
CA ASN A 148 31.43 -2.83 4.25
C ASN A 148 31.65 -4.31 3.92
N HIS A 149 30.71 -5.18 4.31
CA HIS A 149 30.85 -6.62 4.10
C HIS A 149 30.48 -7.02 2.66
N ALA A 150 29.53 -6.35 2.00
CA ALA A 150 29.24 -6.54 0.58
C ALA A 150 30.51 -6.29 -0.24
N GLU A 151 31.21 -5.17 -0.01
CA GLU A 151 32.47 -4.86 -0.70
C GLU A 151 33.58 -5.89 -0.38
N THR A 152 33.65 -6.39 0.86
CA THR A 152 34.61 -7.43 1.22
C THR A 152 34.32 -8.75 0.49
N LEU A 153 33.06 -9.17 0.44
CA LEU A 153 32.62 -10.40 -0.23
C LEU A 153 32.84 -10.31 -1.73
N LYS A 154 32.56 -9.15 -2.34
CA LYS A 154 32.89 -8.85 -3.73
C LYS A 154 34.38 -9.04 -4.02
N GLN A 155 35.25 -8.45 -3.20
CA GLN A 155 36.70 -8.60 -3.37
C GLN A 155 37.16 -10.05 -3.23
N TRP A 156 36.53 -10.84 -2.36
CA TRP A 156 36.80 -12.27 -2.23
C TRP A 156 36.34 -13.05 -3.46
N ALA A 157 35.13 -12.80 -3.96
CA ALA A 157 34.60 -13.41 -5.18
C ALA A 157 35.51 -13.11 -6.38
N GLU A 158 35.91 -11.84 -6.57
CA GLU A 158 36.83 -11.41 -7.63
C GLU A 158 38.23 -12.05 -7.49
N SER A 159 38.74 -12.19 -6.26
CA SER A 159 40.06 -12.78 -5.99
C SER A 159 40.10 -14.29 -6.24
N LEU A 160 38.98 -14.98 -6.03
CA LEU A 160 38.86 -16.40 -6.33
C LEU A 160 38.89 -16.67 -7.85
N GLY A 161 38.52 -15.68 -8.66
CA GLY A 161 38.58 -15.73 -10.12
C GLY A 161 37.21 -15.59 -10.76
N ASP A 162 37.19 -15.61 -12.09
CA ASP A 162 35.98 -15.49 -12.90
C ASP A 162 35.44 -16.86 -13.34
N GLU A 163 34.45 -16.83 -14.23
CA GLU A 163 33.84 -18.00 -14.87
C GLU A 163 34.80 -18.90 -15.65
N ASN A 164 36.10 -18.58 -15.75
CA ASN A 164 37.14 -19.38 -16.39
C ASN A 164 38.16 -19.95 -15.38
N ALA A 165 37.92 -19.81 -14.09
CA ALA A 165 38.83 -20.26 -13.06
C ALA A 165 39.01 -21.80 -13.04
N ALA A 166 40.21 -22.26 -12.70
CA ALA A 166 40.58 -23.68 -12.73
C ALA A 166 39.78 -24.57 -11.75
N TRP A 167 39.05 -23.97 -10.81
CA TRP A 167 38.19 -24.67 -9.85
C TRP A 167 36.75 -24.88 -10.34
N LYS A 168 36.38 -24.35 -11.52
CA LYS A 168 35.02 -24.49 -12.08
C LYS A 168 34.60 -25.97 -12.18
N GLY A 169 33.39 -26.29 -11.72
CA GLY A 169 32.85 -27.65 -11.66
C GLY A 169 33.38 -28.53 -10.52
N GLN A 170 34.19 -27.98 -9.61
CA GLN A 170 34.72 -28.67 -8.42
C GLN A 170 34.08 -28.17 -7.12
N ALA A 171 34.44 -28.78 -5.98
CA ALA A 171 33.94 -28.36 -4.65
C ALA A 171 34.25 -26.89 -4.30
N ALA A 172 35.32 -26.32 -4.87
CA ALA A 172 35.66 -24.91 -4.69
C ALA A 172 34.72 -23.95 -5.45
N GLY A 173 34.01 -24.40 -6.49
CA GLY A 173 32.97 -23.61 -7.15
C GLY A 173 31.75 -23.36 -6.26
N VAL A 174 31.37 -24.35 -5.44
CA VAL A 174 30.30 -24.17 -4.44
C VAL A 174 30.63 -23.07 -3.44
N PHE A 175 31.91 -22.97 -3.04
CA PHE A 175 32.34 -21.91 -2.14
C PHE A 175 32.29 -20.53 -2.80
N TRP A 176 32.66 -20.44 -4.09
CA TRP A 176 32.51 -19.20 -4.84
C TRP A 176 31.05 -18.77 -4.94
N HIS A 177 30.14 -19.67 -5.32
CA HIS A 177 28.69 -19.40 -5.37
C HIS A 177 28.15 -18.92 -4.03
N LEU A 178 28.60 -19.51 -2.90
CA LEU A 178 28.22 -19.06 -1.57
C LEU A 178 28.66 -17.62 -1.27
N ILE A 179 29.89 -17.26 -1.62
CA ILE A 179 30.41 -15.91 -1.40
C ILE A 179 29.67 -14.92 -2.31
N ASN A 180 29.35 -15.30 -3.54
CA ASN A 180 28.61 -14.47 -4.47
C ASN A 180 27.15 -14.27 -4.01
N ASP A 181 26.43 -15.34 -3.64
CA ASP A 181 25.08 -15.29 -3.07
C ASP A 181 25.03 -14.39 -1.83
N LEU A 182 26.00 -14.53 -0.91
CA LEU A 182 26.10 -13.64 0.26
C LEU A 182 26.40 -12.19 -0.13
N HIS A 183 27.23 -11.96 -1.15
CA HIS A 183 27.52 -10.63 -1.66
C HIS A 183 26.24 -9.98 -2.19
N ASP A 184 25.51 -10.68 -3.06
CA ASP A 184 24.29 -10.19 -3.70
C ASP A 184 23.22 -9.85 -2.65
N LYS A 185 23.08 -10.67 -1.60
CA LYS A 185 22.19 -10.38 -0.47
C LYS A 185 22.58 -9.12 0.29
N TYR A 186 23.86 -8.98 0.63
CA TYR A 186 24.32 -7.83 1.41
C TYR A 186 24.30 -6.54 0.58
N ASP A 187 24.52 -6.64 -0.73
CA ASP A 187 24.34 -5.53 -1.66
C ASP A 187 22.86 -5.14 -1.76
N ASN A 188 21.95 -6.12 -1.84
CA ASN A 188 20.52 -5.87 -1.80
C ASN A 188 20.09 -5.14 -0.51
N TYR A 189 20.47 -5.66 0.66
CA TYR A 189 20.18 -5.01 1.95
C TYR A 189 20.78 -3.60 2.04
N THR A 190 21.95 -3.39 1.44
CA THR A 190 22.54 -2.05 1.33
C THR A 190 21.65 -1.14 0.49
N SER A 191 21.13 -1.62 -0.64
CA SER A 191 20.24 -0.87 -1.52
C SER A 191 18.88 -0.57 -0.90
N GLU A 192 18.37 -1.42 -0.01
CA GLU A 192 17.13 -1.20 0.73
C GLU A 192 17.32 -0.19 1.88
N LEU A 193 18.42 -0.31 2.62
CA LEU A 193 18.77 0.61 3.71
C LEU A 193 19.18 1.99 3.21
N ILE A 194 19.92 2.05 2.10
CA ILE A 194 20.47 3.26 1.51
C ILE A 194 20.20 3.25 -0.01
N PRO A 195 18.94 3.47 -0.44
CA PRO A 195 18.61 3.48 -1.86
C PRO A 195 19.40 4.52 -2.65
N PRO A 196 19.69 4.28 -3.94
CA PRO A 196 20.37 5.26 -4.78
C PRO A 196 19.67 6.62 -4.77
N GLY A 197 20.41 7.67 -4.39
CA GLY A 197 19.87 9.03 -4.30
C GLY A 197 19.04 9.31 -3.05
N PHE A 198 18.99 8.39 -2.08
CA PHE A 198 18.36 8.63 -0.79
C PHE A 198 18.99 9.84 -0.09
N SER A 199 18.12 10.70 0.45
CA SER A 199 18.47 11.78 1.36
C SER A 199 17.48 11.74 2.51
N PRO A 200 17.95 11.85 3.77
CA PRO A 200 17.06 11.89 4.92
C PRO A 200 16.11 13.09 4.83
N ALA A 201 14.85 12.87 5.20
CA ALA A 201 13.82 13.91 5.22
C ALA A 201 13.61 14.46 6.64
N ASN A 202 14.05 13.72 7.67
CA ASN A 202 13.70 14.00 9.05
C ASN A 202 14.93 14.29 9.91
N THR A 203 14.73 15.05 10.98
CA THR A 203 15.73 15.32 12.02
C THR A 203 15.07 15.12 13.37
N SER A 204 15.72 14.35 14.25
CA SER A 204 15.22 14.08 15.60
C SER A 204 15.03 15.38 16.36
N VAL A 205 13.82 15.58 16.87
CA VAL A 205 13.47 16.74 17.68
C VAL A 205 14.11 16.70 19.06
N SER A 206 14.32 15.49 19.60
CA SER A 206 14.89 15.30 20.94
C SER A 206 16.42 15.34 20.96
N THR A 207 17.09 14.91 19.89
CA THR A 207 18.55 14.77 19.86
C THR A 207 19.25 15.55 18.75
N GLY A 208 18.52 16.06 17.75
CA GLY A 208 19.09 16.66 16.54
C GLY A 208 19.73 15.65 15.58
N TYR A 209 19.57 14.35 15.84
CA TYR A 209 20.11 13.27 15.02
C TYR A 209 19.44 13.19 13.64
N VAL A 210 20.24 12.92 12.61
CA VAL A 210 19.78 12.67 11.23
C VAL A 210 20.29 11.29 10.83
N SER A 211 19.37 10.42 10.41
CA SER A 211 19.69 9.06 9.99
C SER A 211 20.39 9.05 8.64
N THR A 212 21.28 8.09 8.43
CA THR A 212 21.91 7.83 7.12
C THR A 212 21.19 6.78 6.30
N THR A 213 20.28 6.04 6.93
CA THR A 213 19.47 4.99 6.31
C THR A 213 18.01 5.40 6.24
N LYS A 214 17.30 4.90 5.22
CA LYS A 214 15.86 5.11 5.00
C LYS A 214 15.01 4.59 6.16
N HIS A 215 15.37 3.44 6.72
CA HIS A 215 14.71 2.85 7.88
C HIS A 215 14.86 3.72 9.12
N GLY A 216 16.09 4.15 9.42
CA GLY A 216 16.31 5.06 10.53
C GLY A 216 15.59 6.40 10.32
N ASP A 217 15.53 6.93 9.10
CA ASP A 217 14.81 8.17 8.80
C ASP A 217 13.28 8.01 8.97
N SER A 218 12.72 6.85 8.62
CA SER A 218 11.32 6.49 8.89
C SER A 218 11.02 6.50 10.39
N VAL A 219 11.91 5.91 11.21
CA VAL A 219 11.80 5.94 12.68
C VAL A 219 11.90 7.37 13.23
N ILE A 220 12.82 8.19 12.72
CA ILE A 220 12.90 9.61 13.10
C ILE A 220 11.63 10.36 12.68
N GLY A 221 11.06 10.06 11.51
CA GLY A 221 9.77 10.61 11.08
C GLY A 221 8.64 10.28 12.06
N ALA A 222 8.64 9.07 12.64
CA ALA A 222 7.69 8.67 13.67
C ALA A 222 7.85 9.50 14.96
N GLU A 223 9.10 9.79 15.38
CA GLU A 223 9.41 10.68 16.51
C GLU A 223 8.85 12.08 16.26
N VAL A 224 9.11 12.64 15.07
CA VAL A 224 8.64 13.97 14.65
C VAL A 224 7.11 14.04 14.66
N ALA A 225 6.43 13.01 14.14
CA ALA A 225 4.96 12.95 14.13
C ALA A 225 4.38 12.92 15.55
N LEU A 226 4.95 12.11 16.45
CA LEU A 226 4.53 12.04 17.85
C LEU A 226 4.74 13.37 18.57
N HIS A 227 5.91 13.98 18.40
CA HIS A 227 6.20 15.29 19.01
C HIS A 227 5.27 16.39 18.48
N THR A 228 4.94 16.37 17.20
CA THR A 228 3.98 17.31 16.59
C THR A 228 2.58 17.16 17.21
N ALA A 229 2.11 15.92 17.39
CA ALA A 229 0.84 15.67 18.07
C ALA A 229 0.86 16.16 19.53
N LEU A 230 1.93 15.88 20.27
CA LEU A 230 2.12 16.34 21.64
C LEU A 230 2.16 17.88 21.76
N GLN A 231 2.78 18.56 20.78
CA GLN A 231 2.77 20.03 20.69
C GLN A 231 1.35 20.58 20.45
N SER A 232 0.61 20.02 19.50
CA SER A 232 -0.78 20.39 19.22
C SER A 232 -1.69 20.22 20.44
N MET A 233 -1.54 19.10 21.15
CA MET A 233 -2.24 18.85 22.41
C MET A 233 -1.85 19.88 23.49
N ASN A 234 -0.56 20.19 23.62
CA ASN A 234 -0.07 21.19 24.58
C ASN A 234 -0.59 22.60 24.28
N ASP A 235 -0.73 22.95 23.00
CA ASP A 235 -1.34 24.22 22.57
C ASP A 235 -2.83 24.27 22.89
N SER A 236 -3.55 23.18 22.67
CA SER A 236 -4.98 23.05 23.03
C SER A 236 -5.18 23.18 24.54
N LEU A 237 -4.34 22.50 25.33
CA LEU A 237 -4.33 22.64 26.78
C LEU A 237 -4.00 24.08 27.21
N SER A 238 -3.03 24.71 26.58
CA SER A 238 -2.66 26.10 26.88
C SER A 238 -3.82 27.07 26.62
N LYS A 239 -4.59 26.88 25.54
CA LYS A 239 -5.79 27.69 25.26
C LYS A 239 -6.88 27.45 26.31
N TYR A 240 -7.09 26.20 26.70
CA TYR A 240 -8.03 25.83 27.75
C TYR A 240 -7.67 26.48 29.09
N MET A 241 -6.41 26.39 29.52
CA MET A 241 -5.91 26.97 30.77
C MET A 241 -5.99 28.49 30.80
N ASN A 242 -5.67 29.14 29.67
CA ASN A 242 -5.67 30.61 29.56
C ASN A 242 -7.03 31.19 29.22
N GLN A 243 -8.10 30.38 29.14
CA GLN A 243 -9.44 30.83 28.78
C GLN A 243 -9.46 31.57 27.43
N THR A 244 -8.76 31.02 26.44
CA THR A 244 -8.73 31.51 25.05
C THR A 244 -9.21 30.46 24.04
N GLY A 245 -9.79 29.37 24.54
CA GLY A 245 -10.43 28.34 23.73
C GLY A 245 -11.79 28.74 23.15
N THR A 246 -12.49 27.77 22.60
CA THR A 246 -13.83 27.92 22.05
C THR A 246 -14.86 28.05 23.19
N PRO A 247 -15.73 29.08 23.18
CA PRO A 247 -16.78 29.24 24.17
C PRO A 247 -17.84 28.15 24.02
N ILE A 248 -18.49 27.81 25.13
CA ILE A 248 -19.57 26.80 25.17
C ILE A 248 -20.91 27.45 25.50
N SER A 249 -22.01 26.75 25.22
CA SER A 249 -23.34 27.23 25.63
C SER A 249 -23.54 27.01 27.12
N VAL A 250 -23.94 28.06 27.83
CA VAL A 250 -24.23 28.03 29.27
C VAL A 250 -25.66 28.50 29.52
N THR A 251 -26.33 27.94 30.53
CA THR A 251 -27.70 28.35 30.92
C THR A 251 -27.67 29.15 32.22
N HIS A 252 -28.29 30.33 32.22
CA HIS A 252 -28.36 31.26 33.35
C HIS A 252 -29.59 31.00 34.23
N PRO A 253 -29.63 31.53 35.47
CA PRO A 253 -30.76 31.32 36.38
C PRO A 253 -32.11 31.84 35.87
N ASP A 254 -32.13 32.79 34.94
CA ASP A 254 -33.37 33.27 34.28
C ASP A 254 -33.84 32.38 33.12
N GLY A 255 -33.07 31.34 32.77
CA GLY A 255 -33.33 30.44 31.66
C GLY A 255 -32.79 30.91 30.32
N SER A 256 -32.12 32.06 30.27
CA SER A 256 -31.40 32.49 29.07
C SER A 256 -30.14 31.64 28.86
N SER A 257 -29.66 31.58 27.62
CA SER A 257 -28.40 30.93 27.30
C SER A 257 -27.44 31.91 26.60
N THR A 258 -26.17 31.87 27.00
CA THR A 258 -25.09 32.63 26.35
C THR A 258 -23.98 31.70 25.88
N SER A 259 -23.04 32.26 25.11
CA SER A 259 -21.82 31.57 24.71
C SER A 259 -20.67 32.16 25.52
N ASP A 260 -20.16 31.38 26.47
CA ASP A 260 -19.22 31.85 27.47
C ASP A 260 -17.94 31.02 27.44
N ILE A 261 -16.82 31.69 27.75
CA ILE A 261 -15.55 31.01 28.03
C ILE A 261 -15.58 30.55 29.48
N VAL A 262 -15.41 29.25 29.69
CA VAL A 262 -15.52 28.62 31.02
C VAL A 262 -14.13 28.25 31.54
N SER A 263 -13.91 28.44 32.84
CA SER A 263 -12.66 28.04 33.49
C SER A 263 -12.50 26.51 33.49
N GLY A 264 -11.25 26.04 33.41
CA GLY A 264 -10.94 24.62 33.63
C GLY A 264 -10.93 24.21 35.11
N ASP A 265 -10.91 25.18 36.02
CA ASP A 265 -10.98 24.94 37.45
C ASP A 265 -12.45 24.76 37.90
N THR A 266 -12.80 23.52 38.26
CA THR A 266 -14.12 23.15 38.80
C THR A 266 -14.65 24.09 39.90
N ARG A 267 -13.78 24.61 40.78
CA ARG A 267 -14.18 25.56 41.84
C ARG A 267 -14.58 26.90 41.25
N GLU A 268 -13.84 27.41 40.27
CA GLU A 268 -14.16 28.68 39.61
C GLU A 268 -15.45 28.59 38.79
N VAL A 269 -15.69 27.45 38.13
CA VAL A 269 -16.96 27.20 37.43
C VAL A 269 -18.14 27.25 38.41
N LEU A 270 -17.99 26.60 39.56
CA LEU A 270 -19.03 26.61 40.58
C LEU A 270 -19.24 28.01 41.20
N TYR A 271 -18.15 28.71 41.50
CA TYR A 271 -18.17 30.08 42.00
C TYR A 271 -18.91 31.02 41.05
N LYS A 272 -18.68 30.86 39.74
CA LYS A 272 -19.37 31.63 38.70
C LYS A 272 -20.87 31.40 38.71
N VAL A 273 -21.34 30.15 38.79
CA VAL A 273 -22.77 29.84 38.89
C VAL A 273 -23.41 30.44 40.16
N MET A 274 -22.72 30.38 41.30
CA MET A 274 -23.23 31.00 42.55
C MET A 274 -23.30 32.53 42.47
N THR A 275 -22.36 33.14 41.75
CA THR A 275 -22.37 34.57 41.46
C THR A 275 -23.57 34.93 40.58
N GLU A 276 -23.84 34.15 39.54
CA GLU A 276 -25.02 34.33 38.68
C GLU A 276 -26.33 34.22 39.45
N ILE A 277 -26.44 33.29 40.42
CA ILE A 277 -27.61 33.21 41.32
C ILE A 277 -27.72 34.47 42.18
N THR A 278 -26.60 34.94 42.73
CA THR A 278 -26.56 36.17 43.54
C THR A 278 -27.02 37.39 42.74
N ASP A 279 -26.52 37.53 41.51
CA ASP A 279 -26.91 38.59 40.59
C ASP A 279 -28.40 38.46 40.24
N TRP A 280 -28.88 37.26 39.95
CA TRP A 280 -30.30 37.01 39.70
C TRP A 280 -31.19 37.40 40.88
N VAL A 281 -30.80 37.04 42.11
CA VAL A 281 -31.52 37.44 43.33
C VAL A 281 -31.58 38.96 43.47
N SER A 282 -30.49 39.65 43.15
CA SER A 282 -30.41 41.11 43.23
C SER A 282 -31.32 41.84 42.23
N VAL A 283 -31.70 41.17 41.12
CA VAL A 283 -32.52 41.76 40.05
C VAL A 283 -33.98 41.31 40.12
N HIS A 284 -34.21 40.00 40.32
CA HIS A 284 -35.52 39.37 40.14
C HIS A 284 -36.19 38.97 41.45
N ASN A 285 -35.48 38.95 42.58
CA ASN A 285 -36.02 38.52 43.87
C ASN A 285 -36.11 39.68 44.87
N ALA A 286 -34.96 40.18 45.35
CA ALA A 286 -34.93 41.16 46.43
C ALA A 286 -35.66 42.48 46.11
N PRO A 287 -35.54 43.08 44.91
CA PRO A 287 -36.30 44.29 44.55
C PRO A 287 -37.81 44.06 44.44
N GLY A 288 -38.24 42.80 44.34
CA GLY A 288 -39.63 42.41 44.25
C GLY A 288 -40.40 42.49 45.57
N VAL A 289 -39.70 42.60 46.71
CA VAL A 289 -40.32 42.67 48.04
C VAL A 289 -40.45 44.11 48.50
N VAL A 290 -41.67 44.51 48.86
CA VAL A 290 -41.98 45.86 49.32
C VAL A 290 -42.55 45.83 50.74
N GLY A 291 -42.20 46.84 51.54
CA GLY A 291 -42.66 46.98 52.92
C GLY A 291 -43.69 48.09 53.06
N TYR A 292 -44.78 47.84 53.76
CA TYR A 292 -45.76 48.87 54.12
C TYR A 292 -45.53 49.37 55.54
N MET A 293 -45.40 50.69 55.65
CA MET A 293 -45.26 51.38 56.93
C MET A 293 -46.63 51.58 57.57
N ALA A 294 -46.65 51.72 58.89
CA ALA A 294 -47.82 52.18 59.63
C ALA A 294 -48.39 53.47 59.01
N PRO A 295 -49.72 53.60 58.85
CA PRO A 295 -50.34 54.89 58.54
C PRO A 295 -49.90 55.93 59.57
N ASN A 296 -49.58 57.14 59.12
CA ASN A 296 -49.25 58.23 60.04
C ASN A 296 -50.49 58.51 60.92
N PRO A 297 -50.42 58.37 62.26
CA PRO A 297 -51.55 58.61 63.15
C PRO A 297 -52.06 60.07 63.11
N TYR A 298 -51.30 60.98 62.48
CA TYR A 298 -51.63 62.39 62.29
C TYR A 298 -52.17 62.75 60.89
N GLY A 299 -52.50 61.77 60.03
CA GLY A 299 -53.30 62.01 58.81
C GLY A 299 -52.55 62.59 57.60
N GLY A 300 -51.21 62.54 57.56
CA GLY A 300 -50.42 62.92 56.39
C GLY A 300 -50.30 61.79 55.36
N TYR A 301 -50.39 62.12 54.06
CA TYR A 301 -50.28 61.18 52.92
C TYR A 301 -48.89 60.55 52.74
N MET A 302 -47.88 61.00 53.50
CA MET A 302 -46.56 60.39 53.53
C MET A 302 -46.41 59.63 54.85
N GLY A 303 -46.10 58.33 54.76
CA GLY A 303 -45.80 57.49 55.93
C GLY A 303 -44.67 58.10 56.76
N ASN A 304 -44.64 57.82 58.06
CA ASN A 304 -43.56 58.28 58.94
C ASN A 304 -42.27 57.55 58.54
N PRO A 305 -41.22 58.22 58.00
CA PRO A 305 -40.00 57.56 57.49
C PRO A 305 -39.18 56.87 58.59
N THR A 306 -39.52 57.07 59.87
CA THR A 306 -38.90 56.40 61.02
C THR A 306 -39.76 55.30 61.63
N ALA A 307 -40.97 55.05 61.10
CA ALA A 307 -41.84 53.99 61.60
C ALA A 307 -41.36 52.61 61.15
N PRO A 308 -41.47 51.57 61.99
CA PRO A 308 -41.15 50.20 61.58
C PRO A 308 -42.09 49.74 60.46
N ILE A 309 -41.56 48.91 59.56
CA ILE A 309 -42.36 48.21 58.55
C ILE A 309 -43.31 47.25 59.28
N GLN A 310 -44.61 47.31 58.97
CA GLN A 310 -45.62 46.46 59.63
C GLN A 310 -45.93 45.20 58.84
N SER A 311 -45.81 45.24 57.51
CA SER A 311 -46.04 44.09 56.64
C SER A 311 -45.17 44.16 55.39
N TYR A 312 -44.93 42.99 54.82
CA TYR A 312 -44.19 42.80 53.58
C TYR A 312 -45.12 42.18 52.55
N THR A 313 -44.95 42.53 51.27
CA THR A 313 -45.62 41.84 50.17
C THR A 313 -44.70 41.77 48.95
N THR A 314 -45.00 40.86 48.03
CA THR A 314 -44.35 40.81 46.71
C THR A 314 -45.06 41.71 45.70
N ASN A 315 -44.32 42.26 44.74
CA ASN A 315 -44.83 43.00 43.59
C ASN A 315 -44.79 42.15 42.30
N ALA A 316 -45.14 42.74 41.15
CA ALA A 316 -45.22 42.02 39.88
C ALA A 316 -43.86 41.59 39.29
N ASN A 317 -42.76 42.20 39.73
CA ASN A 317 -41.41 41.89 39.26
C ASN A 317 -40.70 40.84 40.13
N TYR A 318 -41.37 40.38 41.19
CA TYR A 318 -40.84 39.37 42.10
C TYR A 318 -40.88 37.97 41.49
N SER A 319 -39.77 37.25 41.62
CA SER A 319 -39.70 35.80 41.44
C SER A 319 -38.81 35.19 42.53
N ASP A 320 -39.21 34.03 43.03
CA ASP A 320 -38.36 33.13 43.83
C ASP A 320 -38.03 31.83 43.09
N ALA A 321 -38.43 31.72 41.82
CA ALA A 321 -38.15 30.60 40.95
C ALA A 321 -37.16 30.98 39.84
N THR A 322 -36.03 30.29 39.82
CA THR A 322 -35.08 30.26 38.71
C THR A 322 -35.50 29.20 37.69
N THR A 323 -34.79 29.11 36.57
CA THR A 323 -34.95 28.00 35.61
C THR A 323 -34.71 26.62 36.24
N TRP A 324 -33.94 26.56 37.34
CA TRP A 324 -33.66 25.33 38.08
C TRP A 324 -34.68 25.03 39.20
N GLY A 325 -35.58 25.97 39.52
CA GLY A 325 -36.63 25.79 40.52
C GLY A 325 -36.68 26.90 41.58
N ASN A 326 -37.48 26.68 42.63
CA ASN A 326 -37.65 27.62 43.73
C ASN A 326 -36.41 27.67 44.63
N LEU A 327 -35.90 28.86 44.95
CA LEU A 327 -34.68 29.03 45.74
C LEU A 327 -34.74 28.41 47.14
N LYS A 328 -35.94 28.21 47.70
CA LYS A 328 -36.15 27.54 48.99
C LYS A 328 -35.98 26.02 48.93
N ASP A 329 -36.06 25.44 47.73
CA ASP A 329 -35.94 24.00 47.52
C ASP A 329 -34.48 23.60 47.26
N THR A 330 -34.00 22.57 47.95
CA THR A 330 -32.64 22.05 47.76
C THR A 330 -32.40 21.51 46.34
N SER A 331 -33.47 21.11 45.63
CA SER A 331 -33.40 20.67 44.23
C SER A 331 -32.92 21.78 43.28
N THR A 332 -33.22 23.04 43.58
CA THR A 332 -32.78 24.19 42.77
C THR A 332 -31.27 24.36 42.82
N TRP A 333 -30.70 24.23 44.01
CA TRP A 333 -29.25 24.23 44.23
C TRP A 333 -28.58 23.03 43.59
N SER A 334 -29.26 21.86 43.59
CA SER A 334 -28.81 20.72 42.80
C SER A 334 -28.84 20.96 41.30
N GLY A 335 -29.86 21.65 40.78
CA GLY A 335 -29.93 22.04 39.37
C GLY A 335 -28.79 22.97 38.98
N ALA A 336 -28.51 23.98 39.80
CA ALA A 336 -27.38 24.90 39.61
C ALA A 336 -26.02 24.17 39.64
N ALA A 337 -25.82 23.27 40.60
CA ALA A 337 -24.60 22.46 40.68
C ALA A 337 -24.43 21.55 39.47
N ASN A 338 -25.51 20.90 39.00
CA ASN A 338 -25.49 20.09 37.78
C ASN A 338 -25.16 20.92 36.53
N GLU A 339 -25.63 22.17 36.46
CA GLU A 339 -25.22 23.09 35.40
C GLU A 339 -23.71 23.39 35.47
N ALA A 340 -23.15 23.62 36.67
CA ALA A 340 -21.71 23.81 36.82
C ALA A 340 -20.91 22.58 36.34
N VAL A 341 -21.35 21.37 36.70
CA VAL A 341 -20.76 20.10 36.22
C VAL A 341 -20.81 20.03 34.70
N LYS A 342 -21.98 20.28 34.11
CA LYS A 342 -22.18 20.28 32.66
C LYS A 342 -21.28 21.30 31.96
N ARG A 343 -21.17 22.52 32.47
CA ARG A 343 -20.29 23.56 31.91
C ARG A 343 -18.83 23.11 31.89
N TRP A 344 -18.34 22.52 32.98
CA TRP A 344 -16.97 22.02 33.04
C TRP A 344 -16.74 20.85 32.07
N GLN A 345 -17.65 19.88 32.04
CA GLN A 345 -17.57 18.71 31.15
C GLN A 345 -17.58 19.13 29.68
N THR A 346 -18.56 19.93 29.25
CA THR A 346 -18.67 20.39 27.85
C THR A 346 -17.47 21.24 27.44
N ASN A 347 -16.87 21.99 28.37
CA ASN A 347 -15.65 22.75 28.12
C ASN A 347 -14.47 21.82 27.81
N ILE A 348 -14.30 20.72 28.55
CA ILE A 348 -13.27 19.69 28.28
C ILE A 348 -13.54 19.00 26.93
N GLU A 349 -14.78 18.58 26.69
CA GLU A 349 -15.14 17.88 25.44
C GLU A 349 -14.86 18.74 24.20
N THR A 350 -15.16 20.03 24.29
CA THR A 350 -14.99 21.00 23.20
C THR A 350 -13.52 21.34 22.99
N ASN A 351 -12.79 21.66 24.06
CA ASN A 351 -11.47 22.27 23.96
C ASN A 351 -10.29 21.30 24.14
N LEU A 352 -10.52 20.09 24.64
CA LEU A 352 -9.49 19.09 24.89
C LEU A 352 -9.77 17.79 24.15
N ASP A 353 -10.93 17.16 24.36
CA ASP A 353 -11.21 15.84 23.77
C ASP A 353 -11.26 15.89 22.24
N THR A 354 -12.02 16.85 21.69
CA THR A 354 -12.21 16.99 20.24
C THR A 354 -10.89 17.22 19.49
N PRO A 355 -10.04 18.20 19.86
CA PRO A 355 -8.75 18.37 19.18
C PRO A 355 -7.80 17.18 19.41
N ALA A 356 -7.73 16.62 20.63
CA ALA A 356 -6.83 15.50 20.91
C ALA A 356 -7.17 14.24 20.10
N ARG A 357 -8.45 13.94 19.89
CA ARG A 357 -8.88 12.83 19.01
C ARG A 357 -8.40 13.03 17.57
N ALA A 358 -8.42 14.27 17.07
CA ALA A 358 -7.90 14.58 15.75
C ALA A 358 -6.39 14.37 15.69
N ASP A 359 -5.65 14.85 16.69
CA ASP A 359 -4.19 14.68 16.79
C ASP A 359 -3.80 13.18 16.81
N VAL A 360 -4.48 12.36 17.62
CA VAL A 360 -4.25 10.91 17.70
C VAL A 360 -4.58 10.22 16.36
N THR A 361 -5.64 10.63 15.68
CA THR A 361 -6.01 10.06 14.37
C THR A 361 -4.93 10.35 13.33
N THR A 362 -4.43 11.59 13.26
CA THR A 362 -3.34 11.97 12.34
C THR A 362 -2.04 11.25 12.69
N LEU A 363 -1.74 11.08 13.98
CA LEU A 363 -0.58 10.32 14.42
C LEU A 363 -0.68 8.86 13.97
N GLN A 364 -1.83 8.22 14.18
CA GLN A 364 -2.06 6.82 13.79
C GLN A 364 -1.89 6.62 12.29
N GLN A 365 -2.42 7.51 11.46
CA GLN A 365 -2.23 7.48 10.01
C GLN A 365 -0.76 7.65 9.60
N SER A 366 -0.01 8.47 10.35
CA SER A 366 1.42 8.66 10.08
C SER A 366 2.22 7.42 10.47
N TRP A 367 1.88 6.82 11.60
CA TRP A 367 2.55 5.64 12.14
C TRP A 367 2.22 4.34 11.41
N SER A 368 1.06 4.24 10.76
CA SER A 368 0.70 3.03 9.99
C SER A 368 1.64 2.75 8.81
N ARG A 369 2.50 3.70 8.43
CA ARG A 369 3.48 3.58 7.34
C ARG A 369 4.92 3.42 7.82
N VAL A 370 5.14 3.50 9.14
CA VAL A 370 6.49 3.45 9.71
C VAL A 370 7.02 2.02 9.56
N LEU A 371 8.11 1.89 8.81
CA LEU A 371 8.73 0.60 8.51
C LEU A 371 7.77 -0.44 7.90
N ASP A 372 6.73 0.00 7.18
CA ASP A 372 5.73 -0.88 6.59
C ASP A 372 6.11 -1.32 5.17
N PRO A 373 6.43 -2.61 4.93
CA PRO A 373 6.79 -3.10 3.61
C PRO A 373 5.65 -3.05 2.58
N ASN A 374 4.38 -3.03 3.02
CA ASN A 374 3.24 -2.87 2.10
C ASN A 374 3.16 -1.45 1.53
N TRP A 375 3.63 -0.46 2.31
CA TRP A 375 3.73 0.92 1.87
C TRP A 375 4.97 1.16 1.01
N ASP A 376 6.10 0.56 1.40
CA ASP A 376 7.38 0.71 0.70
C ASP A 376 8.20 -0.57 0.84
N THR A 377 8.32 -1.31 -0.26
CA THR A 377 8.93 -2.66 -0.29
C THR A 377 10.38 -2.68 0.18
N THR A 378 11.08 -1.53 0.19
CA THR A 378 12.44 -1.45 0.76
C THR A 378 12.48 -1.74 2.26
N PHE A 379 11.35 -1.71 2.96
CA PHE A 379 11.27 -2.10 4.37
C PHE A 379 11.19 -3.61 4.61
N ALA A 380 11.09 -4.43 3.56
CA ALA A 380 10.84 -5.86 3.68
C ALA A 380 12.08 -6.70 4.02
N PHE A 381 13.29 -6.25 3.67
CA PHE A 381 14.53 -7.04 3.74
C PHE A 381 14.41 -8.40 3.05
N GLU A 382 13.85 -8.41 1.84
CA GLU A 382 13.65 -9.67 1.11
C GLU A 382 14.98 -10.19 0.56
N ASP A 383 15.10 -11.52 0.56
CA ASP A 383 16.24 -12.20 -0.05
C ASP A 383 16.07 -12.20 -1.57
N THR A 384 17.11 -11.78 -2.30
CA THR A 384 17.09 -11.69 -3.77
C THR A 384 17.20 -13.04 -4.46
N ASP A 385 17.74 -14.06 -3.79
CA ASP A 385 18.01 -15.36 -4.41
C ASP A 385 17.07 -16.46 -3.92
N THR A 386 16.35 -17.06 -4.88
CA THR A 386 15.44 -18.19 -4.66
C THR A 386 16.04 -19.54 -5.07
N THR A 387 17.25 -19.53 -5.64
CA THR A 387 17.97 -20.73 -6.06
C THR A 387 18.88 -21.24 -4.93
N SER A 388 18.88 -22.55 -4.75
CA SER A 388 19.80 -23.19 -3.81
C SER A 388 21.18 -23.37 -4.44
N LEU A 389 22.24 -23.27 -3.63
CA LEU A 389 23.62 -23.62 -4.03
C LEU A 389 23.75 -24.97 -4.76
N ALA A 390 22.86 -25.92 -4.44
CA ALA A 390 22.82 -27.23 -5.11
C ALA A 390 22.34 -27.14 -6.56
N GLN A 391 21.38 -26.24 -6.83
CA GLN A 391 20.91 -25.94 -8.18
C GLN A 391 21.99 -25.19 -8.97
N ASP A 392 22.66 -24.21 -8.36
CA ASP A 392 23.73 -23.45 -9.03
C ASP A 392 24.88 -24.37 -9.46
N LEU A 393 25.29 -25.29 -8.58
CA LEU A 393 26.31 -26.29 -8.92
C LEU A 393 25.85 -27.25 -10.02
N GLN A 394 24.56 -27.64 -10.03
CA GLN A 394 24.02 -28.52 -11.07
C GLN A 394 23.98 -27.81 -12.42
N GLN A 395 23.57 -26.55 -12.44
CA GLN A 395 23.55 -25.71 -13.63
C GLN A 395 24.98 -25.52 -14.17
N GLU A 396 25.93 -25.16 -13.30
CA GLU A 396 27.35 -25.02 -13.68
C GLU A 396 27.90 -26.31 -14.31
N LYS A 397 27.56 -27.47 -13.76
CA LYS A 397 27.96 -28.76 -14.33
C LYS A 397 27.30 -29.05 -15.67
N ALA A 398 26.04 -28.63 -15.87
CA ALA A 398 25.33 -28.78 -17.13
C ALA A 398 25.96 -27.89 -18.21
N ASP A 399 26.28 -26.64 -17.87
CA ASP A 399 26.91 -25.68 -18.79
C ASP A 399 28.30 -26.17 -19.23
N ILE A 400 29.13 -26.66 -18.31
CA ILE A 400 30.44 -27.27 -18.64
C ILE A 400 30.28 -28.46 -19.59
N GLN A 401 29.23 -29.28 -19.42
CA GLN A 401 28.99 -30.41 -20.31
C GLN A 401 28.54 -29.95 -21.70
N GLN A 402 27.70 -28.92 -21.75
CA GLN A 402 27.24 -28.34 -23.01
C GLN A 402 28.39 -27.71 -23.80
N ASP A 403 29.28 -26.96 -23.13
CA ASP A 403 30.45 -26.36 -23.77
C ASP A 403 31.39 -27.41 -24.36
N LYS A 404 31.66 -28.49 -23.61
CA LYS A 404 32.44 -29.63 -24.12
C LYS A 404 31.78 -30.27 -25.33
N ALA A 405 30.46 -30.46 -25.31
CA ALA A 405 29.73 -31.02 -26.44
C ALA A 405 29.81 -30.10 -27.67
N ASN A 406 29.72 -28.78 -27.48
CA ASN A 406 29.87 -27.80 -28.56
C ASN A 406 31.29 -27.83 -29.15
N ASP A 407 32.33 -27.93 -28.32
CA ASP A 407 33.72 -28.05 -28.76
C ASP A 407 33.97 -29.34 -29.54
N GLU A 408 33.44 -30.47 -29.07
CA GLU A 408 33.50 -31.74 -29.78
C GLU A 408 32.78 -31.66 -31.13
N GLN A 409 31.61 -31.02 -31.17
CA GLN A 409 30.87 -30.82 -32.42
C GLN A 409 31.63 -29.93 -33.40
N ASN A 410 32.26 -28.85 -32.92
CA ASN A 410 33.10 -27.98 -33.75
C ASN A 410 34.31 -28.73 -34.31
N ASN A 411 34.96 -29.55 -33.48
CA ASN A 411 36.07 -30.40 -33.93
C ASN A 411 35.62 -31.44 -34.96
N LEU A 412 34.45 -32.06 -34.77
CA LEU A 412 33.86 -32.98 -35.74
C LEU A 412 33.56 -32.26 -37.06
N ASN A 413 32.94 -31.09 -37.02
CA ASN A 413 32.65 -30.28 -38.21
C ASN A 413 33.93 -29.94 -38.98
N ASN A 414 34.99 -29.52 -38.27
CA ASN A 414 36.29 -29.26 -38.89
C ASN A 414 36.89 -30.52 -39.53
N SER A 415 36.78 -31.66 -38.88
CA SER A 415 37.25 -32.94 -39.44
C SER A 415 36.45 -33.37 -40.66
N LEU A 416 35.12 -33.16 -40.67
CA LEU A 416 34.25 -33.45 -41.79
C LEU A 416 34.53 -32.53 -42.98
N ASN A 417 34.77 -31.24 -42.74
CA ASN A 417 35.21 -30.30 -43.76
C ASN A 417 36.53 -30.75 -44.39
N GLY A 418 37.52 -31.15 -43.57
CA GLY A 418 38.78 -31.70 -44.06
C GLY A 418 38.61 -32.99 -44.88
N LEU A 419 37.65 -33.85 -44.51
CA LEU A 419 37.30 -35.02 -45.33
C LEU A 419 36.67 -34.60 -46.67
N GLY A 420 35.79 -33.59 -46.65
CA GLY A 420 35.19 -33.01 -47.85
C GLY A 420 36.24 -32.48 -48.83
N ASP A 421 37.24 -31.75 -48.34
CA ASP A 421 38.35 -31.25 -49.16
C ASP A 421 39.18 -32.39 -49.77
N ASN A 422 39.45 -33.45 -49.00
CA ASN A 422 40.14 -34.63 -49.50
C ASN A 422 39.34 -35.34 -50.61
N LEU A 423 38.02 -35.47 -50.44
CA LEU A 423 37.14 -36.08 -51.45
C LEU A 423 37.06 -35.22 -52.72
N ASN A 424 37.01 -33.89 -52.59
CA ASN A 424 37.09 -32.97 -53.72
C ASN A 424 38.43 -33.11 -54.45
N GLY A 425 39.53 -33.23 -53.70
CA GLY A 425 40.85 -33.52 -54.25
C GLY A 425 40.90 -34.85 -55.03
N LEU A 426 40.29 -35.91 -54.50
CA LEU A 426 40.15 -37.18 -55.20
C LEU A 426 39.31 -37.04 -56.48
N GLY A 427 38.19 -36.31 -56.42
CA GLY A 427 37.35 -36.02 -57.58
C GLY A 427 38.13 -35.30 -58.69
N ASN A 428 38.93 -34.29 -58.32
CA ASN A 428 39.80 -33.58 -59.27
C ASN A 428 40.85 -34.51 -59.91
N ASN A 429 41.45 -35.40 -59.13
CA ASN A 429 42.40 -36.39 -59.65
C ASN A 429 41.74 -37.38 -60.61
N LEU A 430 40.53 -37.87 -60.29
CA LEU A 430 39.77 -38.77 -61.17
C LEU A 430 39.33 -38.06 -62.46
N ASN A 431 38.92 -36.79 -62.39
CA ASN A 431 38.65 -35.97 -63.57
C ASN A 431 39.91 -35.78 -64.42
N GLY A 432 41.07 -35.55 -63.79
CA GLY A 432 42.36 -35.52 -64.46
C GLY A 432 42.70 -36.83 -65.18
N LEU A 433 42.43 -37.97 -64.54
CA LEU A 433 42.57 -39.30 -65.16
C LEU A 433 41.61 -39.45 -66.35
N GLY A 434 40.35 -39.03 -66.22
CA GLY A 434 39.37 -39.04 -67.30
C GLY A 434 39.84 -38.22 -68.51
N ASN A 435 40.37 -37.02 -68.28
CA ASN A 435 40.93 -36.17 -69.34
C ASN A 435 42.13 -36.84 -70.04
N ASN A 436 43.02 -37.49 -69.28
CA ASN A 436 44.15 -38.24 -69.85
C ASN A 436 43.68 -39.43 -70.69
N LEU A 437 42.65 -40.16 -70.25
CA LEU A 437 42.08 -41.28 -71.00
C LEU A 437 41.37 -40.79 -72.28
N ASN A 438 40.67 -39.66 -72.22
CA ASN A 438 40.08 -39.03 -73.41
C ASN A 438 41.18 -38.63 -74.41
N GLY A 439 42.26 -38.00 -73.93
CA GLY A 439 43.41 -37.67 -74.78
C GLY A 439 44.09 -38.90 -75.37
N LEU A 440 44.15 -40.03 -74.65
CA LEU A 440 44.61 -41.31 -75.21
C LEU A 440 43.65 -41.80 -76.30
N GLY A 441 42.33 -41.70 -76.08
CA GLY A 441 41.31 -42.00 -77.07
C GLY A 441 41.48 -41.18 -78.35
N ASP A 442 41.65 -39.86 -78.23
CA ASP A 442 41.90 -38.97 -79.37
C ASP A 442 43.19 -39.34 -80.12
N ASN A 443 44.26 -39.68 -79.40
CA ASN A 443 45.51 -40.13 -80.03
C ASN A 443 45.33 -41.46 -80.78
N LEU A 444 44.58 -42.41 -80.24
CA LEU A 444 44.27 -43.68 -80.90
C LEU A 444 43.35 -43.47 -82.12
N ASN A 445 42.39 -42.56 -82.04
CA ASN A 445 41.54 -42.17 -83.15
C ASN A 445 42.38 -41.54 -84.28
N ASN A 446 43.25 -40.59 -83.95
CA ASN A 446 44.18 -39.97 -84.90
C ASN A 446 45.13 -41.00 -85.54
N PHE A 447 45.61 -41.97 -84.77
CA PHE A 447 46.40 -43.07 -85.32
C PHE A 447 45.59 -43.94 -86.29
N GLY A 448 44.34 -44.26 -85.92
CA GLY A 448 43.39 -44.99 -86.77
C GLY A 448 43.10 -44.25 -88.07
N ASP A 449 42.81 -42.95 -87.99
CA ASP A 449 42.58 -42.08 -89.15
C ASP A 449 43.83 -41.95 -90.02
N GLY A 450 45.01 -41.81 -89.42
CA GLY A 450 46.28 -41.78 -90.13
C GLY A 450 46.57 -43.07 -90.88
N LEU A 451 46.32 -44.23 -90.26
CA LEU A 451 46.45 -45.54 -90.89
C LEU A 451 45.42 -45.70 -92.01
N ASN A 452 44.16 -45.33 -91.78
CA ASN A 452 43.09 -45.40 -92.77
C ASN A 452 43.40 -44.51 -93.99
N ASN A 453 43.81 -43.26 -93.77
CA ASN A 453 44.22 -42.35 -94.84
C ASN A 453 45.47 -42.85 -95.58
N GLY A 454 46.44 -43.44 -94.87
CA GLY A 454 47.62 -44.04 -95.49
C GLY A 454 47.28 -45.24 -96.39
N LEU A 455 46.38 -46.12 -95.93
CA LEU A 455 45.91 -47.27 -96.71
C LEU A 455 45.03 -46.84 -97.89
N ASN A 456 44.16 -45.84 -97.71
CA ASN A 456 43.37 -45.27 -98.80
C ASN A 456 44.27 -44.59 -99.83
N GLY A 457 45.27 -43.81 -99.41
CA GLY A 457 46.23 -43.18 -100.33
C GLY A 457 47.09 -44.19 -101.09
N PHE A 458 47.46 -45.31 -100.45
CA PHE A 458 48.09 -46.44 -101.13
C PHE A 458 47.14 -47.08 -102.16
N GLY A 459 45.88 -47.29 -101.79
CA GLY A 459 44.82 -47.76 -102.67
C GLY A 459 44.62 -46.85 -103.89
N ASP A 460 44.53 -45.55 -103.68
CA ASP A 460 44.37 -44.55 -104.74
C ASP A 460 45.60 -44.49 -105.64
N SER A 461 46.82 -44.57 -105.09
CA SER A 461 48.06 -44.59 -105.87
C SER A 461 48.17 -45.84 -106.74
N LEU A 462 47.80 -47.00 -106.19
CA LEU A 462 47.74 -48.25 -106.94
C LEU A 462 46.67 -48.19 -108.03
N ASN A 463 45.48 -47.67 -107.71
CA ASN A 463 44.37 -47.50 -108.64
C ASN A 463 44.77 -46.54 -109.79
N ASN A 464 45.37 -45.39 -109.48
CA ASN A 464 45.85 -44.44 -110.48
C ASN A 464 46.99 -45.02 -111.34
N GLY A 465 47.91 -45.80 -110.75
CA GLY A 465 48.95 -46.49 -111.50
C GLY A 465 48.40 -47.55 -112.47
N LEU A 466 47.39 -48.30 -112.04
CA LEU A 466 46.71 -49.30 -112.88
C LEU A 466 45.82 -48.63 -113.95
N ASN A 467 45.15 -47.52 -113.64
CA ASN A 467 44.39 -46.74 -114.62
C ASN A 467 45.32 -46.11 -115.66
N GLY A 468 46.49 -45.57 -115.28
CA GLY A 468 47.49 -45.08 -116.24
C GLY A 468 48.07 -46.17 -117.14
N LEU A 469 48.16 -47.41 -116.65
CA LEU A 469 48.48 -48.58 -117.48
C LEU A 469 47.32 -48.92 -118.43
N GLY A 470 46.08 -48.85 -117.93
CA GLY A 470 44.85 -49.03 -118.70
C GLY A 470 44.71 -48.03 -119.83
N ASP A 471 44.98 -46.75 -119.60
CA ASP A 471 44.91 -45.68 -120.60
C ASP A 471 45.97 -45.85 -121.70
N ASN A 472 47.19 -46.29 -121.33
CA ASN A 472 48.23 -46.61 -122.32
C ASN A 472 47.87 -47.82 -123.18
N LEU A 473 47.25 -48.85 -122.59
CA LEU A 473 46.77 -50.03 -123.33
C LEU A 473 45.55 -49.69 -124.21
N ASN A 474 44.66 -48.80 -123.76
CA ASN A 474 43.53 -48.31 -124.54
C ASN A 474 43.98 -47.45 -125.74
N ASN A 475 45.02 -46.61 -125.58
CA ASN A 475 45.58 -45.86 -126.72
C ASN A 475 46.25 -46.77 -127.75
N PHE A 476 46.83 -47.89 -127.33
CA PHE A 476 47.33 -48.92 -128.27
C PHE A 476 46.19 -49.67 -128.96
N SER A 477 45.10 -49.99 -128.24
CA SER A 477 43.91 -50.67 -128.77
C SER A 477 43.14 -49.81 -129.77
N THR A 478 42.91 -48.53 -129.48
CA THR A 478 42.16 -47.61 -130.36
C THR A 478 42.87 -47.33 -131.69
N GLY A 479 44.21 -47.43 -131.72
CA GLY A 479 44.98 -47.42 -132.96
C GLY A 479 44.77 -48.65 -133.84
N LEU A 480 44.41 -49.80 -133.24
CA LEU A 480 44.08 -51.05 -133.93
C LEU A 480 42.60 -51.15 -134.31
N ASP A 481 41.69 -50.61 -133.48
CA ASP A 481 40.22 -50.73 -133.65
C ASP A 481 39.65 -49.92 -134.82
N ASN A 482 40.23 -48.76 -135.15
CA ASN A 482 39.80 -47.98 -136.32
C ASN A 482 40.14 -48.67 -137.66
N GLY A 483 41.02 -49.67 -137.66
CA GLY A 483 41.36 -50.46 -138.85
C GLY A 483 40.41 -51.61 -139.14
N LEU A 484 39.56 -52.04 -138.18
CA LEU A 484 38.82 -53.31 -138.28
C LEU A 484 37.31 -53.25 -138.00
N ASN A 485 36.76 -52.20 -137.37
CA ASN A 485 35.33 -52.15 -137.03
C ASN A 485 34.43 -51.48 -138.09
N GLY A 486 34.83 -51.57 -139.37
CA GLY A 486 33.98 -51.29 -140.53
C GLY A 486 33.07 -52.46 -140.94
N PHE A 487 32.89 -53.49 -140.11
CA PHE A 487 32.24 -54.74 -140.54
C PHE A 487 31.30 -55.43 -139.51
N GLY A 488 31.15 -54.96 -138.26
CA GLY A 488 30.38 -55.70 -137.24
C GLY A 488 29.45 -54.83 -136.40
N ASP A 489 28.24 -55.33 -136.16
CA ASP A 489 27.39 -55.00 -135.01
C ASP A 489 26.67 -53.64 -135.06
N SER A 490 25.93 -53.34 -136.12
CA SER A 490 24.53 -53.76 -136.23
C SER A 490 24.23 -55.16 -135.66
N ILE A 491 23.85 -55.28 -134.38
CA ILE A 491 22.91 -56.27 -133.79
C ILE A 491 22.97 -56.13 -132.25
N SER A 492 21.80 -56.01 -131.61
CA SER A 492 21.56 -56.05 -130.15
C SER A 492 21.91 -54.76 -129.37
N ASN A 493 21.03 -53.78 -129.13
CA ASN A 493 19.64 -53.83 -128.65
C ASN A 493 19.45 -54.66 -127.37
N GLY A 494 18.95 -54.03 -126.30
CA GLY A 494 18.22 -54.76 -125.25
C GLY A 494 18.40 -54.34 -123.78
N LEU A 495 17.82 -53.19 -123.41
CA LEU A 495 16.87 -53.02 -122.28
C LEU A 495 17.24 -53.32 -120.80
N GLY A 496 16.86 -52.34 -119.95
CA GLY A 496 16.37 -52.48 -118.56
C GLY A 496 17.23 -51.75 -117.52
N GLY A 497 16.84 -50.68 -116.79
CA GLY A 497 15.54 -50.24 -116.26
C GLY A 497 15.10 -51.14 -115.08
N LEU A 498 14.77 -50.74 -113.85
CA LEU A 498 14.34 -49.49 -113.18
C LEU A 498 14.19 -49.83 -111.66
N ASN A 499 14.49 -48.92 -110.71
CA ASN A 499 13.58 -48.28 -109.74
C ASN A 499 14.40 -47.87 -108.50
N GLY A 500 14.14 -46.82 -107.72
CA GLY A 500 13.02 -45.87 -107.67
C GLY A 500 13.11 -45.10 -106.34
N LEU A 501 13.01 -43.77 -106.42
CA LEU A 501 13.16 -42.75 -105.37
C LEU A 501 11.79 -42.30 -104.84
N GLY A 502 11.80 -41.75 -103.63
CA GLY A 502 10.79 -40.81 -103.08
C GLY A 502 10.83 -40.84 -101.55
N GLY A 503 11.00 -39.77 -100.78
CA GLY A 503 10.89 -38.34 -101.01
C GLY A 503 10.51 -37.64 -99.68
N PRO A 504 10.61 -36.30 -99.55
CA PRO A 504 11.18 -35.63 -98.37
C PRO A 504 10.31 -34.51 -97.73
N GLY A 505 10.88 -33.78 -96.76
CA GLY A 505 10.48 -32.43 -96.29
C GLY A 505 10.35 -32.37 -94.76
N GLY A 506 11.10 -31.57 -93.97
CA GLY A 506 11.36 -30.11 -93.98
C GLY A 506 10.59 -29.49 -92.77
N GLY A 507 11.01 -28.55 -91.92
CA GLY A 507 12.19 -27.70 -91.77
C GLY A 507 11.82 -26.33 -91.15
N GLY A 508 11.83 -26.21 -89.80
CA GLY A 508 12.01 -24.99 -88.96
C GLY A 508 10.87 -23.94 -88.79
N PRO A 509 10.99 -22.92 -87.90
CA PRO A 509 11.99 -22.70 -86.83
C PRO A 509 11.52 -22.04 -85.47
N LEU A 510 12.38 -22.16 -84.43
CA LEU A 510 12.84 -21.17 -83.40
C LEU A 510 11.98 -20.54 -82.24
N THR A 511 12.62 -20.56 -81.04
CA THR A 511 12.49 -19.74 -79.79
C THR A 511 11.26 -19.96 -78.86
N GLY A 512 11.33 -19.96 -77.52
CA GLY A 512 12.39 -19.82 -76.52
C GLY A 512 11.79 -19.88 -75.09
N LEU A 513 12.64 -20.26 -74.11
CA LEU A 513 12.62 -20.02 -72.65
C LEU A 513 11.35 -20.34 -71.82
N ASN A 514 11.49 -21.29 -70.88
CA ASN A 514 10.72 -21.32 -69.63
C ASN A 514 11.67 -21.60 -68.45
N GLY A 515 11.60 -20.71 -67.48
CA GLY A 515 12.26 -20.78 -66.17
C GLY A 515 11.21 -20.69 -65.07
N ASP A 516 11.55 -21.39 -63.99
CA ASP A 516 10.86 -21.72 -62.74
C ASP A 516 10.43 -20.54 -61.85
N SER A 517 9.39 -20.75 -61.00
CA SER A 517 9.42 -20.52 -59.54
C SER A 517 8.03 -20.38 -58.86
N SER A 518 7.82 -21.26 -57.86
CA SER A 518 7.40 -20.99 -56.47
C SER A 518 5.96 -20.55 -56.05
N LEU A 519 5.37 -21.39 -55.18
CA LEU A 519 4.82 -21.11 -53.82
C LEU A 519 3.66 -20.10 -53.60
N LEU A 520 2.54 -20.62 -53.07
CA LEU A 520 1.90 -20.30 -51.77
C LEU A 520 0.37 -20.55 -51.80
N THR A 521 -0.14 -21.21 -50.76
CA THR A 521 -1.57 -21.27 -50.40
C THR A 521 -1.74 -20.76 -48.97
N PRO A 522 -2.82 -20.00 -48.68
CA PRO A 522 -3.76 -20.49 -47.67
C PRO A 522 -5.22 -20.08 -47.93
N ASN A 523 -6.16 -20.95 -47.54
CA ASN A 523 -7.56 -20.60 -47.30
C ASN A 523 -8.03 -21.36 -46.05
N GLY A 524 -8.37 -20.63 -44.99
CA GLY A 524 -9.10 -21.15 -43.83
C GLY A 524 -10.58 -20.76 -43.89
N PRO A 525 -11.46 -21.40 -43.11
CA PRO A 525 -12.78 -20.88 -42.82
C PRO A 525 -12.94 -20.36 -41.38
N LEU A 526 -13.94 -19.47 -41.27
CA LEU A 526 -14.50 -18.65 -40.18
C LEU A 526 -14.89 -19.42 -38.88
N PRO A 527 -15.00 -18.76 -37.70
CA PRO A 527 -15.38 -19.38 -36.43
C PRO A 527 -16.87 -19.26 -36.10
N THR A 528 -17.37 -20.17 -35.25
CA THR A 528 -18.59 -19.99 -34.43
C THR A 528 -18.36 -20.49 -32.99
N PRO A 529 -19.16 -20.00 -32.02
CA PRO A 529 -18.76 -19.86 -30.62
C PRO A 529 -19.26 -21.00 -29.73
N GLY A 530 -18.53 -21.29 -28.65
CA GLY A 530 -18.96 -22.24 -27.63
C GLY A 530 -17.99 -22.28 -26.45
N SER A 531 -18.43 -21.68 -25.34
CA SER A 531 -18.24 -22.11 -23.93
C SER A 531 -16.99 -22.91 -23.57
N GLY A 532 -16.11 -22.31 -22.76
CA GLY A 532 -15.07 -23.02 -22.01
C GLY A 532 -14.23 -22.07 -21.15
N ASP A 533 -14.40 -22.16 -19.83
CA ASP A 533 -13.52 -21.74 -18.73
C ASP A 533 -12.63 -20.51 -18.92
N PHE A 534 -13.06 -19.39 -18.32
CA PHE A 534 -12.16 -18.34 -17.84
C PHE A 534 -11.87 -18.57 -16.36
N PHE A 535 -11.00 -19.53 -16.05
CA PHE A 535 -10.25 -19.52 -14.79
C PHE A 535 -8.92 -18.81 -15.06
N THR A 536 -8.86 -17.51 -14.78
CA THR A 536 -7.57 -16.81 -14.69
C THR A 536 -6.96 -17.12 -13.35
N ASN A 537 -5.89 -17.92 -13.40
CA ASN A 537 -4.92 -18.12 -12.33
C ASN A 537 -4.52 -16.76 -11.70
N PRO A 538 -4.48 -16.60 -10.37
CA PRO A 538 -3.93 -15.40 -9.77
C PRO A 538 -2.44 -15.28 -10.15
N GLY A 539 -1.96 -14.05 -10.35
CA GLY A 539 -0.54 -13.80 -10.56
C GLY A 539 0.31 -14.28 -9.37
N PRO A 540 1.64 -14.39 -9.53
CA PRO A 540 2.52 -14.77 -8.43
C PRO A 540 2.36 -13.75 -7.29
N GLY A 541 1.93 -14.22 -6.11
CA GLY A 541 1.78 -13.39 -4.89
C GLY A 541 0.35 -13.21 -4.34
N ALA A 542 -0.70 -13.66 -5.03
CA ALA A 542 -2.09 -13.54 -4.54
C ALA A 542 -2.58 -14.83 -3.84
N THR A 543 -3.06 -14.70 -2.61
CA THR A 543 -3.76 -15.78 -1.87
C THR A 543 -5.26 -15.69 -2.15
N GLY A 544 -5.84 -16.75 -2.72
CA GLY A 544 -7.25 -16.83 -3.04
C GLY A 544 -7.92 -18.00 -2.32
N VAL A 545 -9.04 -17.74 -1.65
CA VAL A 545 -9.87 -18.75 -0.99
C VAL A 545 -11.17 -18.91 -1.77
N ARG A 546 -11.55 -20.17 -2.03
CA ARG A 546 -12.87 -20.50 -2.59
C ARG A 546 -13.82 -20.82 -1.44
N ASN A 547 -14.87 -20.01 -1.29
CA ASN A 547 -15.82 -20.12 -0.21
C ASN A 547 -16.89 -21.19 -0.49
N ALA A 548 -17.60 -21.62 0.56
CA ALA A 548 -18.59 -22.68 0.49
C ALA A 548 -19.81 -22.34 -0.40
N ASP A 549 -20.16 -21.05 -0.47
CA ASP A 549 -21.21 -20.50 -1.34
C ASP A 549 -20.79 -20.43 -2.83
N GLY A 550 -19.53 -20.76 -3.14
CA GLY A 550 -18.96 -20.74 -4.48
C GLY A 550 -18.34 -19.42 -4.90
N SER A 551 -18.37 -18.39 -4.03
CA SER A 551 -17.62 -17.15 -4.23
C SER A 551 -16.10 -17.40 -4.10
N VAL A 552 -15.31 -16.49 -4.65
CA VAL A 552 -13.85 -16.51 -4.57
C VAL A 552 -13.40 -15.18 -3.97
N THR A 553 -12.73 -15.26 -2.82
CA THR A 553 -12.12 -14.10 -2.17
C THR A 553 -10.62 -14.13 -2.40
N THR A 554 -10.08 -13.05 -2.95
CA THR A 554 -8.66 -12.90 -3.27
C THR A 554 -8.12 -11.68 -2.55
N GLN A 555 -7.00 -11.85 -1.84
CA GLN A 555 -6.19 -10.73 -1.39
C GLN A 555 -5.22 -10.33 -2.51
N ASN A 556 -5.31 -9.07 -2.92
CA ASN A 556 -4.46 -8.52 -3.96
C ASN A 556 -3.14 -8.02 -3.34
N ALA A 557 -2.10 -7.87 -4.16
CA ALA A 557 -0.77 -7.44 -3.73
C ALA A 557 -0.75 -6.02 -3.12
N ASP A 558 -1.76 -5.19 -3.41
CA ASP A 558 -1.93 -3.85 -2.84
C ASP A 558 -2.68 -3.84 -1.49
N GLY A 559 -2.92 -5.02 -0.90
CA GLY A 559 -3.64 -5.21 0.36
C GLY A 559 -5.16 -5.14 0.24
N SER A 560 -5.70 -4.79 -0.93
CA SER A 560 -7.15 -4.83 -1.15
C SER A 560 -7.67 -6.27 -1.18
N VAL A 561 -8.93 -6.45 -0.79
CA VAL A 561 -9.61 -7.76 -0.83
C VAL A 561 -10.75 -7.69 -1.83
N THR A 562 -10.69 -8.55 -2.85
CA THR A 562 -11.75 -8.69 -3.85
C THR A 562 -12.50 -9.98 -3.63
N THR A 563 -13.81 -9.91 -3.45
CA THR A 563 -14.71 -11.07 -3.49
C THR A 563 -15.49 -11.07 -4.80
N GLN A 564 -15.37 -12.15 -5.56
CA GLN A 564 -16.13 -12.41 -6.78
C GLN A 564 -17.23 -13.42 -6.48
N PHE A 565 -18.47 -13.06 -6.82
CA PHE A 565 -19.66 -13.85 -6.52
C PHE A 565 -20.09 -14.72 -7.72
N PRO A 566 -20.80 -15.84 -7.48
CA PRO A 566 -21.25 -16.73 -8.56
C PRO A 566 -22.20 -16.08 -9.59
N ASP A 567 -22.86 -14.98 -9.22
CA ASP A 567 -23.75 -14.22 -10.11
C ASP A 567 -22.99 -13.30 -11.08
N GLY A 568 -21.66 -13.24 -10.98
CA GLY A 568 -20.78 -12.40 -11.80
C GLY A 568 -20.54 -11.01 -11.23
N SER A 569 -21.15 -10.66 -10.09
CA SER A 569 -20.81 -9.43 -9.36
C SER A 569 -19.48 -9.57 -8.61
N SER A 570 -18.87 -8.45 -8.25
CA SER A 570 -17.67 -8.41 -7.42
C SER A 570 -17.66 -7.20 -6.49
N THR A 571 -17.03 -7.35 -5.33
CA THR A 571 -16.79 -6.25 -4.38
C THR A 571 -15.33 -6.24 -3.99
N THR A 572 -14.69 -5.08 -4.13
CA THR A 572 -13.31 -4.82 -3.72
C THR A 572 -13.29 -3.84 -2.57
N VAL A 573 -12.64 -4.21 -1.48
CA VAL A 573 -12.41 -3.37 -0.31
C VAL A 573 -10.94 -2.98 -0.26
N ASN A 574 -10.65 -1.69 -0.30
CA ASN A 574 -9.30 -1.16 -0.20
C ASN A 574 -8.91 -0.95 1.28
N PRO A 575 -7.60 -0.96 1.60
CA PRO A 575 -7.11 -0.67 2.96
C PRO A 575 -7.54 0.70 3.52
N ASP A 576 -7.85 1.66 2.65
CA ASP A 576 -8.35 2.99 3.01
C ASP A 576 -9.86 3.05 3.34
N GLY A 577 -10.55 1.89 3.30
CA GLY A 577 -11.98 1.76 3.54
C GLY A 577 -12.87 2.09 2.34
N THR A 578 -12.27 2.42 1.18
CA THR A 578 -13.03 2.60 -0.06
C THR A 578 -13.49 1.24 -0.58
N ILE A 579 -14.78 1.14 -0.91
CA ILE A 579 -15.38 -0.06 -1.49
C ILE A 579 -15.87 0.23 -2.88
N THR A 580 -15.48 -0.63 -3.83
CA THR A 580 -16.01 -0.62 -5.19
C THR A 580 -16.73 -1.93 -5.46
N THR A 581 -18.01 -1.84 -5.80
CA THR A 581 -18.84 -2.99 -6.19
C THR A 581 -19.17 -2.89 -7.67
N HIS A 582 -18.86 -3.95 -8.42
CA HIS A 582 -19.33 -4.16 -9.78
C HIS A 582 -20.50 -5.13 -9.74
N ASN A 583 -21.70 -4.67 -10.09
CA ASN A 583 -22.91 -5.47 -10.08
C ASN A 583 -23.00 -6.35 -11.34
N ALA A 584 -23.77 -7.44 -11.26
CA ALA A 584 -23.98 -8.36 -12.39
C ALA A 584 -24.66 -7.71 -13.62
N ASP A 585 -25.34 -6.57 -13.43
CA ASP A 585 -25.94 -5.78 -14.51
C ASP A 585 -24.95 -4.83 -15.21
N GLY A 586 -23.68 -4.85 -14.80
CA GLY A 586 -22.59 -4.02 -15.34
C GLY A 586 -22.49 -2.63 -14.70
N THR A 587 -23.34 -2.29 -13.74
CA THR A 587 -23.21 -1.02 -12.98
C THR A 587 -22.09 -1.10 -11.96
N THR A 588 -21.49 0.06 -11.64
CA THR A 588 -20.45 0.17 -10.62
C THR A 588 -20.86 1.19 -9.57
N THR A 589 -20.72 0.83 -8.30
CA THR A 589 -20.97 1.72 -7.17
C THR A 589 -19.71 1.83 -6.32
N THR A 590 -19.37 3.04 -5.91
CA THR A 590 -18.28 3.30 -4.97
C THR A 590 -18.86 3.85 -3.68
N SER A 591 -18.40 3.35 -2.54
CA SER A 591 -18.78 3.81 -1.21
C SER A 591 -17.56 3.89 -0.31
N GLN A 592 -17.68 4.59 0.82
CA GLN A 592 -16.66 4.61 1.88
C GLN A 592 -17.25 3.94 3.11
N LEU A 593 -16.60 2.89 3.63
CA LEU A 593 -16.94 2.33 4.93
C LEU A 593 -16.02 2.93 6.00
N GLY A 594 -16.62 3.58 6.99
CA GLY A 594 -15.94 3.94 8.23
C GLY A 594 -15.90 2.77 9.21
N PRO A 595 -15.05 2.83 10.26
CA PRO A 595 -15.00 1.81 11.30
C PRO A 595 -16.38 1.60 11.98
N GLY A 596 -16.81 0.35 12.10
CA GLY A 596 -18.09 -0.06 12.68
C GLY A 596 -19.29 0.04 11.73
N GLN A 597 -19.07 0.40 10.46
CA GLN A 597 -20.12 0.38 9.45
C GLN A 597 -20.17 -0.96 8.70
N THR A 598 -21.38 -1.35 8.32
CA THR A 598 -21.67 -2.57 7.58
C THR A 598 -22.23 -2.22 6.20
N LEU A 599 -21.71 -2.87 5.16
CA LEU A 599 -22.23 -2.85 3.80
C LEU A 599 -22.96 -4.17 3.52
N THR A 600 -24.13 -4.10 2.89
CA THR A 600 -24.79 -5.28 2.32
C THR A 600 -24.38 -5.41 0.86
N ASN A 601 -23.81 -6.56 0.49
CA ASN A 601 -23.39 -6.88 -0.86
C ASN A 601 -24.57 -7.38 -1.72
N PRO A 602 -24.45 -7.37 -3.06
CA PRO A 602 -25.53 -7.78 -3.97
C PRO A 602 -26.04 -9.21 -3.77
N ASP A 603 -25.19 -10.11 -3.30
CA ASP A 603 -25.51 -11.51 -3.00
C ASP A 603 -26.25 -11.71 -1.66
N GLY A 604 -26.43 -10.62 -0.90
CA GLY A 604 -27.04 -10.62 0.43
C GLY A 604 -26.06 -10.88 1.57
N SER A 605 -24.77 -11.07 1.30
CA SER A 605 -23.73 -11.08 2.33
C SER A 605 -23.55 -9.68 2.95
N THR A 606 -22.93 -9.61 4.12
CA THR A 606 -22.62 -8.33 4.78
C THR A 606 -21.14 -8.21 5.12
N THR A 607 -20.49 -7.16 4.63
CA THR A 607 -19.10 -6.83 4.94
C THR A 607 -19.03 -5.73 5.99
N THR A 608 -18.27 -5.96 7.06
CA THR A 608 -18.10 -5.01 8.17
C THR A 608 -16.62 -4.73 8.37
N VAL A 609 -16.27 -3.46 8.54
CA VAL A 609 -14.93 -3.05 8.95
C VAL A 609 -14.96 -2.78 10.45
N SER A 610 -14.18 -3.53 11.20
CA SER A 610 -14.07 -3.43 12.65
C SER A 610 -13.16 -2.26 13.06
N GLY A 611 -13.30 -1.77 14.30
CA GLY A 611 -12.52 -0.65 14.84
C GLY A 611 -11.00 -0.90 14.99
N ASN A 612 -10.55 -2.13 14.74
CA ASN A 612 -9.16 -2.56 14.69
C ASN A 612 -8.64 -2.71 13.23
N GLY A 613 -9.43 -2.37 12.21
CA GLY A 613 -9.07 -2.52 10.79
C GLY A 613 -9.36 -3.90 10.19
N GLU A 614 -9.91 -4.84 10.98
CA GLU A 614 -10.29 -6.17 10.52
C GLU A 614 -11.53 -6.08 9.62
N ILE A 615 -11.49 -6.77 8.48
CA ILE A 615 -12.60 -6.79 7.50
C ILE A 615 -13.25 -8.16 7.57
N THR A 616 -14.50 -8.21 8.01
CA THR A 616 -15.26 -9.47 8.09
C THR A 616 -16.44 -9.45 7.13
N THR A 617 -16.53 -10.45 6.27
CA THR A 617 -17.70 -10.71 5.42
C THR A 617 -18.47 -11.90 5.98
N HIS A 618 -19.75 -11.68 6.30
CA HIS A 618 -20.70 -12.72 6.70
C HIS A 618 -21.56 -13.12 5.50
N PHE A 619 -21.55 -14.41 5.16
CA PHE A 619 -22.31 -14.94 4.04
C PHE A 619 -23.70 -15.43 4.48
N PRO A 620 -24.70 -15.45 3.57
CA PRO A 620 -26.05 -15.91 3.89
C PRO A 620 -26.13 -17.38 4.32
N ASP A 621 -25.14 -18.20 3.96
CA ASP A 621 -25.04 -19.61 4.36
C ASP A 621 -24.53 -19.80 5.80
N GLY A 622 -24.15 -18.72 6.48
CA GLY A 622 -23.63 -18.71 7.84
C GLY A 622 -22.11 -18.81 7.95
N SER A 623 -21.39 -18.93 6.82
CA SER A 623 -19.93 -18.85 6.81
C SER A 623 -19.42 -17.41 6.93
N THR A 624 -18.16 -17.25 7.33
CA THR A 624 -17.50 -15.95 7.42
C THR A 624 -16.09 -15.99 6.85
N VAL A 625 -15.66 -14.88 6.28
CA VAL A 625 -14.26 -14.63 5.91
C VAL A 625 -13.80 -13.36 6.60
N THR A 626 -12.68 -13.45 7.30
CA THR A 626 -12.10 -12.38 8.10
C THR A 626 -10.69 -12.12 7.61
N GLN A 627 -10.43 -10.89 7.14
CA GLN A 627 -9.08 -10.37 6.98
C GLN A 627 -8.63 -9.76 8.30
N ASN A 628 -7.66 -10.39 8.94
CA ASN A 628 -7.09 -9.97 10.20
C ASN A 628 -6.13 -8.78 9.99
N ALA A 629 -5.85 -8.05 11.07
CA ALA A 629 -4.94 -6.91 11.05
C ALA A 629 -3.48 -7.27 10.68
N ASP A 630 -3.10 -8.55 10.81
CA ASP A 630 -1.80 -9.08 10.38
C ASP A 630 -1.78 -9.49 8.89
N GLY A 631 -2.87 -9.24 8.16
CA GLY A 631 -3.02 -9.57 6.75
C GLY A 631 -3.43 -11.02 6.48
N SER A 632 -3.59 -11.88 7.51
CA SER A 632 -4.08 -13.25 7.33
C SER A 632 -5.58 -13.30 7.02
N LEU A 633 -6.00 -14.33 6.28
CA LEU A 633 -7.40 -14.60 5.95
C LEU A 633 -7.88 -15.82 6.72
N THR A 634 -8.83 -15.61 7.63
CA THR A 634 -9.50 -16.69 8.37
C THR A 634 -10.87 -16.95 7.78
N THR A 635 -11.11 -18.16 7.30
CA THR A 635 -12.42 -18.63 6.87
C THR A 635 -13.03 -19.48 7.97
N THR A 636 -14.27 -19.16 8.37
CA THR A 636 -15.09 -20.01 9.25
C THR A 636 -16.27 -20.54 8.44
N ASN A 637 -16.34 -21.85 8.27
CA ASN A 637 -17.46 -22.50 7.58
C ASN A 637 -18.72 -22.47 8.47
N ALA A 638 -19.89 -22.69 7.84
CA ALA A 638 -21.17 -22.72 8.55
C ALA A 638 -21.28 -23.82 9.63
N ASP A 639 -20.44 -24.86 9.56
CA ASP A 639 -20.34 -25.93 10.57
C ASP A 639 -19.41 -25.57 11.75
N GLY A 640 -18.81 -24.38 11.73
CA GLY A 640 -17.88 -23.88 12.74
C GLY A 640 -16.42 -24.30 12.56
N SER A 641 -16.09 -25.05 11.49
CA SER A 641 -14.69 -25.34 11.15
C SER A 641 -13.99 -24.10 10.62
N THR A 642 -12.73 -23.90 11.03
CA THR A 642 -11.92 -22.73 10.68
C THR A 642 -10.69 -23.13 9.89
N SER A 643 -10.24 -22.27 8.98
CA SER A 643 -8.92 -22.35 8.37
C SER A 643 -8.34 -20.95 8.19
N THR A 644 -7.09 -20.76 8.56
CA THR A 644 -6.39 -19.47 8.46
C THR A 644 -5.26 -19.56 7.46
N HIS A 645 -5.26 -18.67 6.47
CA HIS A 645 -4.23 -18.54 5.45
C HIS A 645 -3.40 -17.29 5.75
N PHE A 646 -2.11 -17.47 6.02
CA PHE A 646 -1.19 -16.37 6.27
C PHE A 646 -0.57 -15.84 4.97
N PRO A 647 -0.16 -14.56 4.93
CA PRO A 647 0.51 -13.99 3.76
C PRO A 647 1.78 -14.74 3.33
N ASN A 648 2.46 -15.40 4.27
CA ASN A 648 3.63 -16.24 4.02
C ASN A 648 3.30 -17.62 3.40
N GLY A 649 2.04 -17.89 3.07
CA GLY A 649 1.57 -19.13 2.47
C GLY A 649 1.28 -20.28 3.46
N THR A 650 1.45 -20.05 4.76
CA THR A 650 1.11 -21.04 5.80
C THR A 650 -0.41 -21.15 5.93
N VAL A 651 -0.91 -22.38 6.12
CA VAL A 651 -2.34 -22.66 6.38
C VAL A 651 -2.46 -23.38 7.72
N GLU A 652 -3.26 -22.84 8.64
CA GLU A 652 -3.55 -23.42 9.97
C GLU A 652 -5.02 -23.83 10.12
#